data_AF-A0AAV8ZI50-F1
#
_entry.id   AF-A0AAV8ZI50-F1
#
_cell.length_a   1.000
_cell.length_b   1.000
_cell.length_c   1.000
_cell.angle_alpha   90.00
_cell.angle_beta   90.00
_cell.angle_gamma   90.00
#
_symmetry.space_group_name_H-M   'P 1'
#
loop_
_entity.id
_entity.type
_entity.pdbx_description
1 polymer ?
#
loop_
_entity_poly.entity_id
_entity_poly.type
_entity_poly.pdbx_seq_one_letter_code
_entity_poly.pdbx_strand_id
1 'polypeptide(L)'
;SIITYVTSYNDTLTEDQKANLDEILRQEVKDFAINTTIIGVVTIVTTYISGVLFSYSAINQILKIRKKFLEKTLNQDIEWFDVNQTGDFATTFTQNISKIEDGIGEKIGIFLFFESTFVAELESYGASGAIAEEVLSSIRTVVAFDGQEKEIERYNKYLIDAKDNNIKRSLFNALSNGCLWFFVYSCYALSFWYGVGLIIEEKHLPDNEKVYTPGNMVSVFFSTLVATWNFGMGAPFLEVFGAASGAAQKIFYVLDSEPKINKYRECGIEPYRFKSHIRFDNVHFSYPSRPDVKVLQGFNLKIEYGQTVALVGNSGCGKSTCIQLLQRFYDPVSGNIFIDKYDIKDINLLWLKKKIAVVSQEPALFATTIAENIRYGKLSATQNEIEEAAKKANAHKFILSLPDGYNTVVGERGAQLSGGQKQRIAIARALVRRPEILLLDEATSALDTTSEAEVQSALDSVSGECTTIIVAHRLSTIRNANIIVFVLDGRVMEKGTHSELMAAQGYYYNMVSSQGITDTTESKGRLCSAVNSDEQDETEEATVLAIENDVQLRSRTNVYCLFFLLLGIITGLAMFLQIAVEAIANIRTVASLGCENVFLKLYLNELMPYQKVAKTKAHFRGVVLGMARSLLLFAYAAGMTYGVKIIIDKEVEYGAVFIDDDFDFSDTEKEEETCIQTALEFEIQTLPIEFEDGFILGGSN
;
A
#
# COMPACT_ATOMS: atom_id res chain seq x y z
N SER A 1 55.65 -4.73 -13.02
CA SER A 1 55.40 -5.91 -12.18
C SER A 1 55.21 -7.16 -13.05
N ILE A 2 54.05 -7.85 -13.05
CA ILE A 2 53.85 -9.14 -13.73
C ILE A 2 54.29 -9.12 -15.22
N ILE A 3 53.77 -8.20 -16.03
CA ILE A 3 54.16 -8.09 -17.45
C ILE A 3 55.66 -7.83 -17.59
N THR A 4 56.23 -7.00 -16.71
CA THR A 4 57.68 -6.68 -16.67
C THR A 4 58.52 -7.91 -16.36
N TYR A 5 58.09 -8.75 -15.41
CA TYR A 5 58.71 -10.03 -15.08
C TYR A 5 58.74 -10.92 -16.33
N VAL A 6 57.60 -11.10 -17.01
CA VAL A 6 57.47 -11.95 -18.20
C VAL A 6 58.34 -11.46 -19.36
N THR A 7 58.44 -10.15 -19.58
CA THR A 7 59.33 -9.59 -20.61
C THR A 7 60.82 -9.63 -20.25
N SER A 8 61.16 -9.84 -18.98
CA SER A 8 62.54 -9.86 -18.49
C SER A 8 63.07 -11.28 -18.23
N TYR A 9 62.18 -12.22 -17.92
CA TYR A 9 62.50 -13.62 -17.66
C TYR A 9 62.83 -14.33 -18.98
N ASN A 10 64.08 -14.73 -19.15
CA ASN A 10 64.59 -15.29 -20.41
C ASN A 10 65.74 -16.29 -20.12
N ASP A 11 65.99 -17.24 -21.01
CA ASP A 11 66.95 -18.35 -20.83
C ASP A 11 68.41 -17.92 -20.68
N THR A 12 68.71 -16.64 -20.90
CA THR A 12 70.05 -16.06 -20.80
C THR A 12 70.40 -15.50 -19.41
N LEU A 13 69.44 -15.49 -18.47
CA LEU A 13 69.67 -15.08 -17.08
C LEU A 13 70.37 -16.18 -16.26
N THR A 14 71.23 -15.79 -15.32
CA THR A 14 71.76 -16.72 -14.31
C THR A 14 70.72 -17.06 -13.25
N GLU A 15 70.88 -18.20 -12.57
CA GLU A 15 70.00 -18.64 -11.48
C GLU A 15 69.81 -17.57 -10.38
N ASP A 16 70.88 -16.89 -9.97
CA ASP A 16 70.81 -15.78 -9.01
C ASP A 16 69.98 -14.58 -9.53
N GLN A 17 69.95 -14.36 -10.84
CA GLN A 17 69.14 -13.29 -11.46
C GLN A 17 67.67 -13.68 -11.57
N LYS A 18 67.37 -14.95 -11.89
CA LYS A 18 66.01 -15.50 -11.89
C LYS A 18 65.41 -15.45 -10.49
N ALA A 19 66.12 -15.98 -9.48
CA ALA A 19 65.67 -15.96 -8.08
C ALA A 19 65.40 -14.54 -7.54
N ASN A 20 66.20 -13.55 -7.93
CA ASN A 20 65.95 -12.15 -7.57
C ASN A 20 64.70 -11.58 -8.26
N LEU A 21 64.46 -11.93 -9.53
CA LEU A 21 63.27 -11.52 -10.28
C LEU A 21 61.99 -12.15 -9.70
N ASP A 22 62.07 -13.42 -9.28
CA ASP A 22 61.01 -14.15 -8.56
C ASP A 22 60.68 -13.48 -7.21
N GLU A 23 61.69 -13.09 -6.44
CA GLU A 23 61.49 -12.45 -5.14
C GLU A 23 60.88 -11.04 -5.29
N ILE A 24 61.29 -10.27 -6.30
CA ILE A 24 60.65 -9.02 -6.70
C ILE A 24 59.17 -9.26 -7.05
N LEU A 25 58.88 -10.25 -7.90
CA LEU A 25 57.50 -10.58 -8.29
C LEU A 25 56.64 -10.98 -7.09
N ARG A 26 57.15 -11.85 -6.20
CA ARG A 26 56.45 -12.26 -4.97
C ARG A 26 56.16 -11.06 -4.08
N GLN A 27 57.09 -10.12 -3.95
CA GLN A 27 56.91 -8.94 -3.10
C GLN A 27 55.91 -7.94 -3.72
N GLU A 28 55.99 -7.64 -5.02
CA GLU A 28 55.01 -6.77 -5.70
C GLU A 28 53.58 -7.34 -5.63
N VAL A 29 53.43 -8.64 -5.85
CA VAL A 29 52.11 -9.32 -5.83
C VAL A 29 51.54 -9.38 -4.42
N LYS A 30 52.39 -9.58 -3.41
CA LYS A 30 52.01 -9.51 -2.00
C LYS A 30 51.56 -8.10 -1.61
N ASP A 31 52.27 -7.06 -2.03
CA ASP A 31 51.87 -5.67 -1.77
C ASP A 31 50.57 -5.32 -2.50
N PHE A 32 50.38 -5.80 -3.74
CA PHE A 32 49.11 -5.71 -4.47
C PHE A 32 47.96 -6.41 -3.75
N ALA A 33 48.17 -7.65 -3.27
CA ALA A 33 47.16 -8.43 -2.55
C ALA A 33 46.78 -7.79 -1.20
N ILE A 34 47.76 -7.23 -0.47
CA ILE A 34 47.53 -6.46 0.76
C ILE A 34 46.68 -5.22 0.45
N ASN A 35 47.06 -4.41 -0.54
CA ASN A 35 46.32 -3.21 -0.93
C ASN A 35 44.88 -3.54 -1.37
N THR A 36 44.69 -4.58 -2.20
CA THR A 36 43.37 -5.04 -2.65
C THR A 36 42.52 -5.54 -1.48
N THR A 37 43.13 -6.23 -0.51
CA THR A 37 42.44 -6.67 0.72
C THR A 37 42.04 -5.49 1.60
N ILE A 38 42.89 -4.48 1.74
CA ILE A 38 42.56 -3.23 2.46
C ILE A 38 41.38 -2.52 1.78
N ILE A 39 41.38 -2.39 0.45
CA ILE A 39 40.26 -1.82 -0.31
C ILE A 39 38.98 -2.64 -0.09
N GLY A 40 39.07 -3.98 -0.06
CA GLY A 40 37.96 -4.87 0.28
C GLY A 40 37.36 -4.58 1.66
N VAL A 41 38.19 -4.47 2.70
CA VAL A 41 37.74 -4.15 4.07
C VAL A 41 37.13 -2.74 4.14
N VAL A 42 37.76 -1.74 3.52
CA VAL A 42 37.22 -0.38 3.44
C VAL A 42 35.86 -0.36 2.72
N THR A 43 35.70 -1.16 1.66
CA THR A 43 34.45 -1.30 0.90
C THR A 43 33.31 -1.89 1.75
N ILE A 44 33.58 -2.86 2.63
CA ILE A 44 32.59 -3.38 3.59
C ILE A 44 32.11 -2.24 4.50
N VAL A 45 33.05 -1.53 5.13
CA VAL A 45 32.75 -0.50 6.14
C VAL A 45 32.01 0.69 5.53
N THR A 46 32.46 1.19 4.38
CA THR A 46 31.82 2.32 3.68
C THR A 46 30.45 1.95 3.12
N THR A 47 30.28 0.76 2.53
CA THR A 47 28.97 0.27 2.07
C THR A 47 27.99 0.12 3.23
N TYR A 48 28.43 -0.46 4.36
CA TYR A 48 27.61 -0.59 5.56
C TYR A 48 27.17 0.78 6.10
N ILE A 49 28.10 1.74 6.26
CA ILE A 49 27.80 3.08 6.74
C ILE A 49 26.81 3.79 5.80
N SER A 50 27.05 3.76 4.50
CA SER A 50 26.18 4.37 3.48
C SER A 50 24.77 3.77 3.53
N GLY A 51 24.66 2.44 3.41
CA GLY A 51 23.38 1.73 3.39
C GLY A 51 22.56 1.94 4.66
N VAL A 52 23.20 1.91 5.83
CA VAL A 52 22.54 2.17 7.12
C VAL A 52 22.10 3.63 7.25
N LEU A 53 22.94 4.61 6.93
CA LEU A 53 22.61 6.04 7.06
C LEU A 53 21.44 6.45 6.16
N PHE A 54 21.49 6.08 4.87
CA PHE A 54 20.39 6.38 3.93
C PHE A 54 19.10 5.66 4.34
N SER A 55 19.17 4.38 4.72
CA SER A 55 17.99 3.64 5.20
C SER A 55 17.40 4.24 6.48
N TYR A 56 18.23 4.65 7.44
CA TYR A 56 17.76 5.32 8.66
C TYR A 56 17.10 6.66 8.38
N SER A 57 17.66 7.45 7.45
CA SER A 57 17.05 8.71 6.99
C SER A 57 15.67 8.45 6.39
N ALA A 58 15.59 7.51 5.43
CA ALA A 58 14.35 7.11 4.78
C ALA A 58 13.28 6.64 5.78
N ILE A 59 13.58 5.65 6.64
CA ILE A 59 12.64 5.12 7.64
C ILE A 59 12.11 6.22 8.57
N ASN A 60 12.97 7.17 8.99
CA ASN A 60 12.56 8.28 9.84
C ASN A 60 11.68 9.31 9.10
N GLN A 61 11.95 9.58 7.81
CA GLN A 61 11.14 10.47 6.98
C GLN A 61 9.79 9.84 6.64
N ILE A 62 9.78 8.58 6.22
CA ILE A 62 8.58 7.82 5.86
C ILE A 62 7.62 7.68 7.04
N LEU A 63 8.11 7.47 8.27
CA LEU A 63 7.25 7.50 9.46
C LEU A 63 6.56 8.86 9.65
N LYS A 64 7.29 9.97 9.44
CA LYS A 64 6.70 11.33 9.51
C LYS A 64 5.68 11.56 8.41
N ILE A 65 5.95 11.09 7.19
CA ILE A 65 5.04 11.16 6.04
C ILE A 65 3.78 10.34 6.31
N ARG A 66 3.90 9.06 6.69
CA ARG A 66 2.77 8.18 7.05
C ARG A 66 1.86 8.81 8.12
N LYS A 67 2.45 9.31 9.21
CA LYS A 67 1.70 10.03 10.26
C LYS A 67 0.97 11.25 9.69
N LYS A 68 1.70 12.18 9.07
CA LYS A 68 1.14 13.46 8.60
C LYS A 68 0.08 13.25 7.53
N PHE A 69 0.26 12.27 6.65
CA PHE A 69 -0.69 11.95 5.58
C PHE A 69 -1.98 11.37 6.17
N LEU A 70 -1.93 10.38 7.07
CA LEU A 70 -3.15 9.89 7.74
C LEU A 70 -3.84 10.99 8.55
N GLU A 71 -3.08 11.79 9.30
CA GLU A 71 -3.58 12.93 10.09
C GLU A 71 -4.28 13.98 9.20
N LYS A 72 -3.69 14.32 8.05
CA LYS A 72 -4.27 15.25 7.07
C LYS A 72 -5.47 14.68 6.34
N THR A 73 -5.46 13.40 5.96
CA THR A 73 -6.60 12.73 5.31
C THR A 73 -7.79 12.64 6.27
N LEU A 74 -7.60 12.20 7.52
CA LEU A 74 -8.67 12.16 8.53
C LEU A 74 -9.25 13.56 8.85
N ASN A 75 -8.49 14.63 8.62
CA ASN A 75 -8.97 16.00 8.78
C ASN A 75 -9.73 16.56 7.56
N GLN A 76 -9.68 15.91 6.39
CA GLN A 76 -10.43 16.39 5.23
C GLN A 76 -11.95 16.40 5.52
N ASP A 77 -12.66 17.34 4.89
CA ASP A 77 -14.12 17.40 4.91
C ASP A 77 -14.76 16.29 4.06
N ILE A 78 -16.02 15.96 4.32
CA ILE A 78 -16.70 14.84 3.62
C ILE A 78 -16.89 15.12 2.13
N GLU A 79 -17.01 16.40 1.74
CA GLU A 79 -16.96 16.84 0.34
C GLU A 79 -15.70 16.35 -0.39
N TRP A 80 -14.53 16.35 0.26
CA TRP A 80 -13.29 15.82 -0.33
C TRP A 80 -13.39 14.32 -0.62
N PHE A 81 -14.02 13.54 0.26
CA PHE A 81 -14.19 12.08 0.10
C PHE A 81 -15.25 11.69 -0.94
N ASP A 82 -16.17 12.60 -1.27
CA ASP A 82 -17.16 12.37 -2.34
C ASP A 82 -16.56 12.53 -3.74
N VAL A 83 -15.43 13.25 -3.84
CA VAL A 83 -14.67 13.45 -5.08
C VAL A 83 -13.48 12.48 -5.17
N ASN A 84 -12.82 12.18 -4.04
CA ASN A 84 -11.65 11.31 -3.98
C ASN A 84 -12.02 9.93 -3.41
N GLN A 85 -11.99 8.91 -4.26
CA GLN A 85 -12.41 7.55 -3.89
C GLN A 85 -11.49 6.93 -2.81
N THR A 86 -12.10 6.26 -1.83
CA THR A 86 -11.39 5.60 -0.72
C THR A 86 -10.41 4.50 -1.16
N GLY A 87 -10.64 3.89 -2.34
CA GLY A 87 -9.69 2.93 -2.94
C GLY A 87 -8.33 3.53 -3.31
N ASP A 88 -8.29 4.77 -3.81
CA ASP A 88 -7.02 5.46 -4.16
C ASP A 88 -6.22 5.85 -2.90
N PHE A 89 -6.88 5.96 -1.74
CA PHE A 89 -6.17 6.13 -0.46
C PHE A 89 -5.38 4.87 -0.10
N ALA A 90 -5.96 3.68 -0.17
CA ALA A 90 -5.27 2.44 0.23
C ALA A 90 -4.04 2.15 -0.65
N THR A 91 -4.16 2.34 -1.96
CA THR A 91 -3.04 2.21 -2.91
C THR A 91 -2.00 3.32 -2.70
N THR A 92 -2.41 4.55 -2.43
CA THR A 92 -1.47 5.66 -2.16
C THR A 92 -0.74 5.49 -0.83
N PHE A 93 -1.43 5.05 0.22
CA PHE A 93 -0.85 4.82 1.55
C PHE A 93 0.16 3.66 1.57
N THR A 94 -0.03 2.66 0.70
CA THR A 94 0.87 1.52 0.55
C THR A 94 1.91 1.79 -0.52
N GLN A 95 1.54 1.67 -1.79
CA GLN A 95 2.43 1.64 -2.95
C GLN A 95 3.16 2.97 -3.16
N ASN A 96 2.48 4.11 -3.06
CA ASN A 96 3.12 5.40 -3.31
C ASN A 96 4.08 5.78 -2.17
N ILE A 97 3.75 5.51 -0.90
CA ILE A 97 4.71 5.69 0.21
C ILE A 97 5.92 4.75 0.05
N SER A 98 5.71 3.48 -0.30
CA SER A 98 6.83 2.55 -0.51
C SER A 98 7.73 2.94 -1.70
N LYS A 99 7.17 3.50 -2.78
CA LYS A 99 7.97 4.06 -3.89
C LYS A 99 8.86 5.22 -3.45
N ILE A 100 8.35 6.09 -2.57
CA ILE A 100 9.16 7.18 -1.98
C ILE A 100 10.26 6.59 -1.10
N GLU A 101 9.94 5.61 -0.24
CA GLU A 101 10.91 4.93 0.63
C GLU A 101 12.06 4.30 -0.17
N ASP A 102 11.73 3.61 -1.26
CA ASP A 102 12.68 3.04 -2.21
C ASP A 102 13.57 4.10 -2.88
N GLY A 103 12.99 5.25 -3.25
CA GLY A 103 13.71 6.34 -3.93
C GLY A 103 14.62 7.18 -3.01
N ILE A 104 14.28 7.34 -1.73
CA ILE A 104 15.09 8.14 -0.77
C ILE A 104 16.01 7.29 0.13
N GLY A 105 15.92 5.97 0.04
CA GLY A 105 16.69 5.02 0.84
C GLY A 105 18.05 4.66 0.26
N GLU A 106 18.50 3.44 0.56
CA GLU A 106 19.79 2.86 0.16
C GLU A 106 20.15 3.06 -1.32
N LYS A 107 19.14 3.12 -2.21
CA LYS A 107 19.32 3.32 -3.65
C LYS A 107 20.03 4.63 -4.01
N ILE A 108 19.91 5.69 -3.20
CA ILE A 108 20.72 6.91 -3.38
C ILE A 108 22.20 6.61 -3.15
N GLY A 109 22.54 5.88 -2.08
CA GLY A 109 23.92 5.48 -1.79
C GLY A 109 24.50 4.52 -2.84
N ILE A 110 23.67 3.70 -3.47
CA ILE A 110 24.09 2.80 -4.58
C ILE A 110 24.31 3.61 -5.88
N PHE A 111 23.41 4.53 -6.22
CA PHE A 111 23.56 5.42 -7.36
C PHE A 111 24.82 6.28 -7.24
N LEU A 112 25.00 6.97 -6.11
CA LEU A 112 26.20 7.78 -5.84
C LEU A 112 27.50 6.97 -5.92
N PHE A 113 27.48 5.69 -5.52
CA PHE A 113 28.63 4.80 -5.68
C PHE A 113 28.98 4.58 -7.17
N PHE A 114 28.00 4.21 -8.00
CA PHE A 114 28.22 4.01 -9.43
C PHE A 114 28.66 5.30 -10.14
N GLU A 115 27.99 6.42 -9.90
CA GLU A 115 28.37 7.72 -10.48
C GLU A 115 29.74 8.20 -9.99
N SER A 116 30.10 8.00 -8.71
CA SER A 116 31.43 8.38 -8.21
C SER A 116 32.56 7.55 -8.83
N THR A 117 32.28 6.28 -9.14
CA THR A 117 33.26 5.39 -9.79
C THR A 117 33.40 5.79 -11.25
N PHE A 118 32.27 6.00 -11.95
CA PHE A 118 32.23 6.52 -13.30
C PHE A 118 32.94 7.87 -13.45
N VAL A 119 32.69 8.85 -12.59
CA VAL A 119 33.36 10.18 -12.66
C VAL A 119 34.86 10.07 -12.39
N ALA A 120 35.28 9.27 -11.39
CA ALA A 120 36.71 9.08 -11.11
C ALA A 120 37.44 8.41 -12.30
N GLU A 121 36.77 7.52 -13.02
CA GLU A 121 37.31 6.87 -14.22
C GLU A 121 37.18 7.79 -15.46
N LEU A 122 36.15 8.64 -15.55
CA LEU A 122 35.95 9.60 -16.63
C LEU A 122 36.85 10.82 -16.55
N GLU A 123 37.23 11.33 -15.38
CA GLU A 123 38.16 12.47 -15.30
C GLU A 123 39.52 12.14 -15.93
N SER A 124 39.84 10.85 -16.08
CA SER A 124 40.98 10.36 -16.85
C SER A 124 40.83 10.45 -18.39
N TYR A 125 39.62 10.67 -18.94
CA TYR A 125 39.32 10.61 -20.38
C TYR A 125 38.32 11.67 -20.92
N GLY A 126 37.64 12.41 -20.05
CA GLY A 126 36.33 13.03 -20.33
C GLY A 126 36.30 14.27 -21.22
N ALA A 127 37.45 14.79 -21.66
CA ALA A 127 37.53 16.04 -22.44
C ALA A 127 36.86 15.96 -23.83
N SER A 128 36.58 14.74 -24.34
CA SER A 128 36.21 14.50 -25.75
C SER A 128 34.75 14.12 -25.99
N GLY A 129 34.01 13.68 -24.97
CA GLY A 129 32.69 13.01 -25.15
C GLY A 129 31.49 13.94 -25.36
N ALA A 130 31.54 15.16 -24.82
CA ALA A 130 30.40 16.07 -24.69
C ALA A 130 29.79 16.58 -26.02
N ILE A 131 30.43 16.30 -27.16
CA ILE A 131 30.01 16.77 -28.50
C ILE A 131 29.08 15.74 -29.19
N ALA A 132 29.12 14.46 -28.80
CA ALA A 132 28.39 13.40 -29.51
C ALA A 132 26.95 13.17 -28.98
N GLU A 133 26.67 13.55 -27.73
CA GLU A 133 25.42 13.22 -27.03
C GLU A 133 24.22 14.06 -27.51
N GLU A 134 24.47 15.26 -28.04
CA GLU A 134 23.46 16.23 -28.48
C GLU A 134 22.53 15.72 -29.61
N VAL A 135 22.96 14.69 -30.36
CA VAL A 135 22.39 14.35 -31.67
C VAL A 135 21.28 13.28 -31.63
N LEU A 136 21.23 12.42 -30.61
CA LEU A 136 20.58 11.09 -30.73
C LEU A 136 19.22 10.89 -30.04
N SER A 137 18.66 11.90 -29.37
CA SER A 137 17.47 11.72 -28.51
C SER A 137 16.17 12.27 -29.11
N SER A 138 15.41 11.46 -29.87
CA SER A 138 13.91 11.48 -29.92
C SER A 138 13.24 10.54 -30.94
N ILE A 139 12.19 9.81 -30.53
CA ILE A 139 10.77 9.86 -31.02
C ILE A 139 9.98 8.56 -30.63
N ARG A 140 8.63 8.61 -30.49
CA ARG A 140 7.86 7.69 -29.57
C ARG A 140 6.37 7.43 -29.96
N THR A 141 5.84 6.20 -29.71
CA THR A 141 4.45 5.82 -29.23
C THR A 141 3.13 6.17 -30.04
N VAL A 142 1.89 5.63 -29.83
CA VAL A 142 1.30 4.29 -29.45
C VAL A 142 -0.29 4.29 -29.42
N VAL A 143 -0.97 3.11 -29.51
CA VAL A 143 -2.34 2.69 -29.02
C VAL A 143 -3.70 3.31 -29.50
N ALA A 144 -4.76 2.46 -29.60
CA ALA A 144 -6.20 2.65 -29.23
C ALA A 144 -7.09 1.40 -29.57
N PHE A 145 -8.38 1.24 -29.20
CA PHE A 145 -9.02 1.16 -27.86
C PHE A 145 -10.38 0.37 -27.89
N ASP A 146 -10.63 -0.47 -26.88
CA ASP A 146 -11.70 -1.45 -26.48
C ASP A 146 -13.23 -1.29 -26.83
N GLY A 147 -14.00 -2.39 -26.65
CA GLY A 147 -15.48 -2.56 -26.62
C GLY A 147 -15.92 -4.06 -26.49
N GLN A 148 -17.01 -4.41 -25.77
CA GLN A 148 -16.98 -5.38 -24.62
C GLN A 148 -17.26 -6.91 -24.65
N GLU A 149 -17.93 -7.55 -25.62
CA GLU A 149 -17.91 -9.04 -25.75
C GLU A 149 -16.99 -9.47 -26.90
N LYS A 150 -17.08 -8.63 -27.93
CA LYS A 150 -15.91 -8.01 -28.52
C LYS A 150 -14.79 -7.61 -27.52
N GLU A 151 -14.89 -7.55 -26.17
CA GLU A 151 -13.72 -7.48 -25.25
C GLU A 151 -13.23 -8.86 -24.93
N ILE A 152 -14.02 -9.91 -24.85
CA ILE A 152 -13.45 -11.25 -24.64
C ILE A 152 -12.77 -11.68 -25.95
N GLU A 153 -13.39 -11.36 -27.09
CA GLU A 153 -12.81 -11.57 -28.41
C GLU A 153 -11.70 -10.55 -28.74
N ARG A 154 -11.79 -9.28 -28.32
CA ARG A 154 -10.64 -8.33 -28.37
C ARG A 154 -9.61 -8.62 -27.32
N TYR A 155 -9.90 -9.21 -26.18
CA TYR A 155 -8.91 -9.54 -25.15
C TYR A 155 -8.17 -10.78 -25.59
N ASN A 156 -8.84 -11.75 -26.23
CA ASN A 156 -8.17 -12.82 -26.96
C ASN A 156 -7.39 -12.29 -28.16
N LYS A 157 -7.95 -11.37 -28.97
CA LYS A 157 -7.22 -10.74 -30.08
C LYS A 157 -6.07 -9.84 -29.61
N TYR A 158 -6.22 -9.14 -28.50
CA TYR A 158 -5.20 -8.30 -27.87
C TYR A 158 -4.25 -9.13 -27.02
N LEU A 159 -4.60 -10.36 -26.62
CA LEU A 159 -3.67 -11.36 -26.08
C LEU A 159 -2.86 -11.96 -27.22
N ILE A 160 -3.45 -12.19 -28.40
CA ILE A 160 -2.71 -12.59 -29.61
C ILE A 160 -1.85 -11.42 -30.09
N ASP A 161 -2.37 -10.19 -30.18
CA ASP A 161 -1.60 -9.01 -30.54
C ASP A 161 -0.55 -8.68 -29.46
N ALA A 162 -0.82 -8.88 -28.16
CA ALA A 162 0.17 -8.69 -27.09
C ALA A 162 1.16 -9.85 -27.04
N LYS A 163 0.78 -11.09 -27.38
CA LYS A 163 1.69 -12.22 -27.57
C LYS A 163 2.59 -11.93 -28.76
N ASP A 164 2.05 -11.54 -29.90
CA ASP A 164 2.80 -11.20 -31.12
C ASP A 164 3.65 -9.95 -30.92
N ASN A 165 3.15 -8.95 -30.20
CA ASN A 165 3.94 -7.77 -29.82
C ASN A 165 4.99 -8.13 -28.76
N ASN A 166 4.75 -9.06 -27.85
CA ASN A 166 5.77 -9.56 -26.92
C ASN A 166 6.77 -10.47 -27.63
N ILE A 167 6.38 -11.23 -28.67
CA ILE A 167 7.29 -12.02 -29.51
C ILE A 167 8.14 -11.06 -30.36
N LYS A 168 7.54 -10.06 -31.01
CA LYS A 168 8.26 -9.01 -31.77
C LYS A 168 9.15 -8.18 -30.86
N ARG A 169 8.69 -7.81 -29.65
CA ARG A 169 9.48 -7.09 -28.63
C ARG A 169 10.57 -7.97 -28.05
N SER A 170 10.34 -9.26 -27.82
CA SER A 170 11.34 -10.21 -27.34
C SER A 170 12.41 -10.45 -28.41
N LEU A 171 11.99 -10.64 -29.68
CA LEU A 171 12.89 -10.72 -30.82
C LEU A 171 13.69 -9.42 -31.02
N PHE A 172 13.04 -8.26 -30.89
CA PHE A 172 13.71 -6.96 -30.95
C PHE A 172 14.68 -6.76 -29.78
N ASN A 173 14.30 -7.14 -28.55
CA ASN A 173 15.18 -7.11 -27.39
C ASN A 173 16.36 -8.07 -27.56
N ALA A 174 16.13 -9.28 -28.08
CA ALA A 174 17.16 -10.28 -28.33
C ALA A 174 18.11 -9.83 -29.45
N LEU A 175 17.59 -9.26 -30.53
CA LEU A 175 18.38 -8.68 -31.61
C LEU A 175 19.14 -7.44 -31.12
N SER A 176 18.51 -6.54 -30.38
CA SER A 176 19.15 -5.36 -29.79
C SER A 176 20.25 -5.74 -28.81
N ASN A 177 20.04 -6.77 -27.98
CA ASN A 177 21.05 -7.33 -27.08
C ASN A 177 22.18 -7.98 -27.89
N GLY A 178 21.87 -8.77 -28.92
CA GLY A 178 22.85 -9.37 -29.83
C GLY A 178 23.70 -8.32 -30.57
N CYS A 179 23.08 -7.24 -31.06
CA CYS A 179 23.77 -6.09 -31.65
C CYS A 179 24.64 -5.37 -30.62
N LEU A 180 24.16 -5.17 -29.39
CA LEU A 180 24.95 -4.58 -28.30
C LEU A 180 26.21 -5.42 -28.04
N TRP A 181 26.07 -6.75 -27.86
CA TRP A 181 27.22 -7.64 -27.69
C TRP A 181 28.15 -7.68 -28.90
N PHE A 182 27.61 -7.67 -30.12
CA PHE A 182 28.41 -7.54 -31.34
C PHE A 182 29.24 -6.25 -31.35
N PHE A 183 28.66 -5.10 -30.98
CA PHE A 183 29.40 -3.84 -30.89
C PHE A 183 30.42 -3.84 -29.75
N VAL A 184 30.12 -4.43 -28.59
CA VAL A 184 31.09 -4.62 -27.49
C VAL A 184 32.31 -5.41 -27.98
N TYR A 185 32.12 -6.59 -28.55
CA TYR A 185 33.23 -7.40 -29.07
C TYR A 185 33.96 -6.75 -30.26
N SER A 186 33.24 -6.01 -31.12
CA SER A 186 33.86 -5.24 -32.21
C SER A 186 34.73 -4.09 -31.68
N CYS A 187 34.28 -3.39 -30.65
CA CYS A 187 35.07 -2.35 -29.97
C CYS A 187 36.27 -2.94 -29.25
N TYR A 188 36.15 -4.14 -28.67
CA TYR A 188 37.29 -4.86 -28.10
C TYR A 188 38.31 -5.19 -29.19
N ALA A 189 37.89 -5.85 -30.28
CA ALA A 189 38.77 -6.19 -31.39
C ALA A 189 39.48 -4.96 -31.98
N LEU A 190 38.76 -3.84 -32.15
CA LEU A 190 39.34 -2.57 -32.62
C LEU A 190 40.34 -1.98 -31.62
N SER A 191 40.00 -1.97 -30.33
CA SER A 191 40.88 -1.44 -29.26
C SER A 191 42.15 -2.26 -29.13
N PHE A 192 42.04 -3.60 -29.21
CA PHE A 192 43.20 -4.49 -29.19
C PHE A 192 44.05 -4.37 -30.45
N TRP A 193 43.45 -4.34 -31.63
CA TRP A 193 44.16 -4.15 -32.90
C TRP A 193 44.94 -2.83 -32.93
N TYR A 194 44.30 -1.72 -32.55
CA TYR A 194 44.93 -0.40 -32.51
C TYR A 194 45.99 -0.29 -31.42
N GLY A 195 45.70 -0.76 -30.20
CA GLY A 195 46.64 -0.73 -29.08
C GLY A 195 47.90 -1.57 -29.31
N VAL A 196 47.75 -2.76 -29.91
CA VAL A 196 48.92 -3.57 -30.33
C VAL A 196 49.70 -2.89 -31.44
N GLY A 197 49.01 -2.19 -32.37
CA GLY A 197 49.67 -1.34 -33.38
C GLY A 197 50.61 -0.30 -32.75
N LEU A 198 50.12 0.47 -31.77
CA LEU A 198 50.91 1.46 -31.04
C LEU A 198 52.11 0.85 -30.30
N ILE A 199 51.94 -0.32 -29.66
CA ILE A 199 53.03 -1.05 -28.99
C ILE A 199 54.11 -1.49 -30.01
N ILE A 200 53.71 -1.88 -31.22
CA ILE A 200 54.64 -2.28 -32.29
C ILE A 200 55.39 -1.07 -32.85
N GLU A 201 54.74 0.09 -32.99
CA GLU A 201 55.36 1.33 -33.46
C GLU A 201 56.43 1.84 -32.47
N GLU A 202 56.17 1.81 -31.16
CA GLU A 202 57.13 2.21 -30.12
C GLU A 202 58.19 1.13 -29.79
N LYS A 203 58.14 -0.05 -30.43
CA LYS A 203 59.04 -1.18 -30.13
C LYS A 203 60.53 -0.83 -30.23
N HIS A 204 60.89 0.10 -31.10
CA HIS A 204 62.27 0.53 -31.36
C HIS A 204 62.81 1.60 -30.40
N LEU A 205 61.96 2.23 -29.59
CA LEU A 205 62.39 3.21 -28.59
C LEU A 205 63.08 2.52 -27.40
N PRO A 206 63.93 3.22 -26.63
CA PRO A 206 64.43 2.70 -25.35
C PRO A 206 63.30 2.66 -24.31
N ASP A 207 63.37 1.72 -23.35
CA ASP A 207 62.24 1.40 -22.45
C ASP A 207 61.79 2.55 -21.53
N ASN A 208 62.63 3.56 -21.34
CA ASN A 208 62.32 4.78 -20.59
C ASN A 208 61.51 5.81 -21.39
N GLU A 209 61.37 5.64 -22.72
CA GLU A 209 60.62 6.53 -23.61
C GLU A 209 59.32 5.90 -24.15
N LYS A 210 59.09 4.60 -23.90
CA LYS A 210 57.86 3.88 -24.29
C LYS A 210 56.68 4.31 -23.43
N VAL A 211 55.66 4.90 -24.06
CA VAL A 211 54.39 5.27 -23.44
C VAL A 211 53.38 4.13 -23.57
N TYR A 212 53.34 3.48 -24.73
CA TYR A 212 52.44 2.36 -25.02
C TYR A 212 53.10 1.04 -24.63
N THR A 213 53.05 0.72 -23.33
CA THR A 213 53.37 -0.62 -22.82
C THR A 213 52.12 -1.50 -22.78
N PRO A 214 52.23 -2.84 -22.82
CA PRO A 214 51.07 -3.73 -22.68
C PRO A 214 50.31 -3.51 -21.35
N GLY A 215 51.02 -3.16 -20.28
CA GLY A 215 50.40 -2.80 -19.00
C GLY A 215 49.55 -1.53 -19.07
N ASN A 216 50.06 -0.47 -19.72
CA ASN A 216 49.30 0.77 -19.90
C ASN A 216 48.07 0.54 -20.80
N MET A 217 48.23 -0.21 -21.90
CA MET A 217 47.14 -0.56 -22.80
C MET A 217 46.01 -1.33 -22.08
N VAL A 218 46.36 -2.39 -21.35
CA VAL A 218 45.42 -3.21 -20.58
C VAL A 218 44.72 -2.36 -19.50
N SER A 219 45.46 -1.48 -18.81
CA SER A 219 44.88 -0.57 -17.80
C SER A 219 43.86 0.40 -18.41
N VAL A 220 44.24 1.10 -19.50
CA VAL A 220 43.37 2.05 -20.21
C VAL A 220 42.08 1.37 -20.68
N PHE A 221 42.20 0.18 -21.25
CA PHE A 221 41.08 -0.61 -21.75
C PHE A 221 40.12 -1.01 -20.62
N PHE A 222 40.62 -1.64 -19.55
CA PHE A 222 39.76 -2.08 -18.45
C PHE A 222 39.16 -0.91 -17.66
N SER A 223 39.88 0.18 -17.42
CA SER A 223 39.31 1.38 -16.76
C SER A 223 38.18 1.99 -17.58
N THR A 224 38.33 2.11 -18.90
CA THR A 224 37.27 2.64 -19.79
C THR A 224 36.04 1.72 -19.82
N LEU A 225 36.26 0.40 -19.82
CA LEU A 225 35.20 -0.61 -19.79
C LEU A 225 34.42 -0.58 -18.48
N VAL A 226 35.12 -0.55 -17.34
CA VAL A 226 34.50 -0.51 -16.01
C VAL A 226 33.72 0.79 -15.81
N ALA A 227 34.24 1.94 -16.27
CA ALA A 227 33.52 3.21 -16.28
C ALA A 227 32.18 3.13 -17.02
N THR A 228 32.23 2.63 -18.25
CA THR A 228 31.04 2.48 -19.12
C THR A 228 30.01 1.54 -18.48
N TRP A 229 30.48 0.45 -17.86
CA TRP A 229 29.61 -0.49 -17.14
C TRP A 229 28.97 0.11 -15.89
N ASN A 230 29.75 0.84 -15.07
CA ASN A 230 29.26 1.49 -13.86
C ASN A 230 28.18 2.55 -14.17
N PHE A 231 28.37 3.36 -15.22
CA PHE A 231 27.36 4.31 -15.69
C PHE A 231 26.07 3.59 -16.13
N GLY A 232 26.19 2.51 -16.92
CA GLY A 232 25.04 1.69 -17.32
C GLY A 232 24.28 1.08 -16.13
N MET A 233 24.99 0.72 -15.06
CA MET A 233 24.40 0.25 -13.80
C MET A 233 23.76 1.37 -12.95
N GLY A 234 24.08 2.64 -13.21
CA GLY A 234 23.41 3.80 -12.61
C GLY A 234 21.99 4.04 -13.15
N ALA A 235 21.75 3.74 -14.44
CA ALA A 235 20.51 4.09 -15.14
C ALA A 235 19.19 3.60 -14.49
N PRO A 236 19.08 2.36 -13.94
CA PRO A 236 17.84 1.90 -13.29
C PRO A 236 17.44 2.72 -12.06
N PHE A 237 18.38 3.41 -11.40
CA PHE A 237 18.08 4.24 -10.24
C PHE A 237 17.37 5.54 -10.63
N LEU A 238 17.65 6.08 -11.83
CA LEU A 238 16.92 7.24 -12.38
C LEU A 238 15.43 6.95 -12.57
N GLU A 239 15.07 5.74 -13.02
CA GLU A 239 13.67 5.29 -13.10
C GLU A 239 13.02 5.28 -11.71
N VAL A 240 13.71 4.76 -10.69
CA VAL A 240 13.19 4.73 -9.31
C VAL A 240 13.02 6.14 -8.75
N PHE A 241 13.96 7.06 -8.98
CA PHE A 241 13.83 8.46 -8.55
C PHE A 241 12.67 9.18 -9.24
N GLY A 242 12.45 8.92 -10.53
CA GLY A 242 11.28 9.40 -11.28
C GLY A 242 9.97 8.85 -10.71
N ALA A 243 9.90 7.54 -10.46
CA ALA A 243 8.73 6.88 -9.87
C ALA A 243 8.44 7.37 -8.44
N ALA A 244 9.47 7.59 -7.62
CA ALA A 244 9.37 8.16 -6.28
C ALA A 244 8.85 9.61 -6.31
N SER A 245 9.33 10.42 -7.25
CA SER A 245 8.89 11.81 -7.42
C SER A 245 7.42 11.91 -7.86
N GLY A 246 6.99 11.08 -8.82
CA GLY A 246 5.58 11.00 -9.23
C GLY A 246 4.67 10.48 -8.12
N ALA A 247 5.13 9.51 -7.32
CA ALA A 247 4.42 9.05 -6.14
C ALA A 247 4.31 10.12 -5.04
N ALA A 248 5.38 10.90 -4.83
CA ALA A 248 5.41 12.01 -3.87
C ALA A 248 4.38 13.10 -4.20
N GLN A 249 4.22 13.47 -5.48
CA GLN A 249 3.28 14.51 -5.91
C GLN A 249 1.85 14.24 -5.40
N LYS A 250 1.34 13.00 -5.52
CA LYS A 250 0.02 12.61 -5.01
C LYS A 250 -0.12 12.79 -3.49
N ILE A 251 0.94 12.51 -2.74
CA ILE A 251 0.94 12.58 -1.28
C ILE A 251 1.05 14.03 -0.80
N PHE A 252 1.95 14.81 -1.38
CA PHE A 252 2.10 16.23 -1.04
C PHE A 252 0.85 17.03 -1.37
N TYR A 253 0.15 16.72 -2.47
CA TYR A 253 -1.16 17.33 -2.78
C TYR A 253 -2.18 17.25 -1.63
N VAL A 254 -2.24 16.13 -0.89
CA VAL A 254 -3.13 15.95 0.27
C VAL A 254 -2.53 16.49 1.57
N LEU A 255 -1.20 16.52 1.70
CA LEU A 255 -0.53 17.15 2.84
C LEU A 255 -0.70 18.67 2.83
N ASP A 256 -0.67 19.28 1.65
CA ASP A 256 -0.75 20.72 1.43
C ASP A 256 -2.20 21.22 1.33
N SER A 257 -3.18 20.33 1.12
CA SER A 257 -4.60 20.71 1.16
C SER A 257 -5.04 21.14 2.57
N GLU A 258 -5.86 22.18 2.63
CA GLU A 258 -6.61 22.56 3.82
C GLU A 258 -8.11 22.31 3.61
N PRO A 259 -8.78 21.61 4.55
CA PRO A 259 -10.23 21.41 4.47
C PRO A 259 -10.98 22.73 4.68
N LYS A 260 -12.09 22.90 3.95
CA LYS A 260 -12.99 24.06 4.13
C LYS A 260 -13.58 24.04 5.55
N ILE A 261 -14.05 22.86 5.96
CA ILE A 261 -14.64 22.61 7.28
C ILE A 261 -13.55 22.01 8.18
N ASN A 262 -12.68 22.87 8.71
CA ASN A 262 -11.51 22.44 9.48
C ASN A 262 -11.87 22.13 10.95
N LYS A 263 -11.64 20.88 11.38
CA LYS A 263 -11.99 20.36 12.72
C LYS A 263 -11.08 20.90 13.83
N TYR A 264 -9.84 21.31 13.50
CA TYR A 264 -8.78 21.66 14.45
C TYR A 264 -8.48 23.17 14.55
N ARG A 265 -9.14 24.00 13.75
CA ARG A 265 -9.17 25.44 14.04
C ARG A 265 -10.11 25.66 15.22
N GLU A 266 -9.57 25.86 16.42
CA GLU A 266 -10.30 26.11 17.69
C GLU A 266 -11.04 27.48 17.72
N CYS A 267 -11.55 27.94 16.58
CA CYS A 267 -12.06 29.29 16.36
C CYS A 267 -13.59 29.38 16.48
N GLY A 268 -14.26 28.31 16.90
CA GLY A 268 -15.72 28.25 17.03
C GLY A 268 -16.21 28.45 18.46
N ILE A 269 -17.44 28.96 18.58
CA ILE A 269 -18.14 29.19 19.85
C ILE A 269 -18.51 27.85 20.49
N GLU A 270 -18.34 27.73 21.81
CA GLU A 270 -18.94 26.67 22.63
C GLU A 270 -20.09 27.26 23.49
N PRO A 271 -21.37 27.06 23.10
CA PRO A 271 -22.52 27.57 23.83
C PRO A 271 -22.61 27.09 25.30
N TYR A 272 -22.51 28.02 26.25
CA TYR A 272 -22.67 27.72 27.69
C TYR A 272 -24.07 27.20 28.08
N ARG A 273 -25.10 27.66 27.39
CA ARG A 273 -26.45 27.10 27.44
C ARG A 273 -26.83 26.64 26.05
N PHE A 274 -26.92 25.33 25.87
CA PHE A 274 -27.45 24.70 24.67
C PHE A 274 -28.89 24.29 24.97
N LYS A 275 -29.81 24.60 24.06
CA LYS A 275 -31.21 24.18 24.10
C LYS A 275 -31.62 23.46 22.82
N SER A 276 -30.73 23.27 21.86
CA SER A 276 -30.98 22.47 20.66
C SER A 276 -32.22 22.91 19.83
N HIS A 277 -32.64 24.18 19.89
CA HIS A 277 -33.66 24.68 18.96
C HIS A 277 -33.04 24.75 17.55
N ILE A 278 -33.60 24.05 16.57
CA ILE A 278 -33.01 23.96 15.22
C ILE A 278 -33.85 24.77 14.23
N ARG A 279 -33.20 25.64 13.45
CA ARG A 279 -33.84 26.42 12.38
C ARG A 279 -33.05 26.34 11.08
N PHE A 280 -33.67 25.78 10.05
CA PHE A 280 -33.26 25.93 8.65
C PHE A 280 -33.95 27.17 8.08
N ASP A 281 -33.17 28.09 7.51
CA ASP A 281 -33.65 29.36 6.95
C ASP A 281 -33.24 29.46 5.48
N ASN A 282 -34.24 29.32 4.58
CA ASN A 282 -34.11 29.37 3.12
C ASN A 282 -32.95 28.53 2.51
N VAL A 283 -32.75 27.31 3.02
CA VAL A 283 -31.56 26.51 2.70
C VAL A 283 -31.61 25.93 1.29
N HIS A 284 -30.54 26.16 0.53
CA HIS A 284 -30.30 25.58 -0.79
C HIS A 284 -29.01 24.74 -0.78
N PHE A 285 -29.05 23.57 -1.41
CA PHE A 285 -27.92 22.64 -1.43
C PHE A 285 -27.90 21.74 -2.66
N SER A 286 -26.69 21.50 -3.18
CA SER A 286 -26.34 20.48 -4.18
C SER A 286 -25.10 19.74 -3.67
N TYR A 287 -24.97 18.44 -3.95
CA TYR A 287 -23.74 17.72 -3.58
C TYR A 287 -22.57 18.11 -4.50
N PRO A 288 -21.33 18.23 -3.98
CA PRO A 288 -20.16 18.61 -4.78
C PRO A 288 -19.85 17.68 -5.96
N SER A 289 -20.19 16.39 -5.85
CA SER A 289 -20.04 15.39 -6.91
C SER A 289 -21.04 15.57 -8.07
N ARG A 290 -22.13 16.33 -7.87
CA ARG A 290 -23.17 16.64 -8.88
C ARG A 290 -23.74 18.05 -8.65
N PRO A 291 -22.97 19.12 -8.88
CA PRO A 291 -23.34 20.48 -8.50
C PRO A 291 -24.62 20.98 -9.19
N ASP A 292 -24.90 20.51 -10.41
CA ASP A 292 -26.07 20.89 -11.20
C ASP A 292 -27.40 20.35 -10.62
N VAL A 293 -27.35 19.29 -9.80
CA VAL A 293 -28.53 18.65 -9.22
C VAL A 293 -28.87 19.27 -7.86
N LYS A 294 -29.86 20.17 -7.86
CA LYS A 294 -30.35 20.86 -6.65
C LYS A 294 -31.18 19.93 -5.77
N VAL A 295 -30.65 19.56 -4.62
CA VAL A 295 -31.28 18.63 -3.65
C VAL A 295 -32.20 19.37 -2.67
N LEU A 296 -31.77 20.54 -2.16
CA LEU A 296 -32.61 21.41 -1.33
C LEU A 296 -32.82 22.75 -2.06
N GLN A 297 -34.06 23.26 -2.04
CA GLN A 297 -34.49 24.38 -2.89
C GLN A 297 -35.30 25.43 -2.11
N GLY A 298 -34.69 26.00 -1.07
CA GLY A 298 -35.39 26.93 -0.16
C GLY A 298 -36.06 26.18 0.99
N PHE A 299 -35.36 25.19 1.55
CA PHE A 299 -35.85 24.40 2.67
C PHE A 299 -35.93 25.26 3.94
N ASN A 300 -37.11 25.26 4.57
CA ASN A 300 -37.43 26.05 5.76
C ASN A 300 -38.07 25.16 6.81
N LEU A 301 -37.46 25.05 7.99
CA LEU A 301 -37.96 24.23 9.09
C LEU A 301 -37.54 24.81 10.44
N LYS A 302 -38.46 24.81 11.39
CA LYS A 302 -38.23 25.14 12.81
C LYS A 302 -38.62 23.95 13.67
N ILE A 303 -37.73 23.60 14.59
CA ILE A 303 -37.83 22.49 15.54
C ILE A 303 -37.55 23.03 16.93
N GLU A 304 -38.46 22.81 17.87
CA GLU A 304 -38.31 23.28 19.25
C GLU A 304 -37.56 22.26 20.12
N TYR A 305 -37.00 22.71 21.26
CA TYR A 305 -36.33 21.84 22.22
C TYR A 305 -37.20 20.65 22.65
N GLY A 306 -36.61 19.45 22.66
CA GLY A 306 -37.27 18.22 23.13
C GLY A 306 -38.29 17.65 22.15
N GLN A 307 -38.47 18.29 20.99
CA GLN A 307 -39.45 17.88 19.99
C GLN A 307 -38.92 16.74 19.11
N THR A 308 -39.74 15.71 18.90
CA THR A 308 -39.51 14.66 17.90
C THR A 308 -40.19 15.04 16.58
N VAL A 309 -39.38 15.19 15.53
CA VAL A 309 -39.82 15.58 14.17
C VAL A 309 -39.54 14.46 13.17
N ALA A 310 -40.58 13.98 12.50
CA ALA A 310 -40.47 13.01 11.41
C ALA A 310 -40.39 13.71 10.05
N LEU A 311 -39.30 13.48 9.30
CA LEU A 311 -39.15 13.88 7.90
C LEU A 311 -39.62 12.73 7.01
N VAL A 312 -40.65 12.98 6.20
CA VAL A 312 -41.29 11.98 5.32
C VAL A 312 -41.40 12.50 3.89
N GLY A 313 -41.53 11.60 2.93
CA GLY A 313 -41.59 11.92 1.50
C GLY A 313 -40.81 10.93 0.64
N ASN A 314 -40.81 11.14 -0.67
CA ASN A 314 -40.25 10.23 -1.66
C ASN A 314 -38.73 10.01 -1.48
N SER A 315 -38.18 8.99 -2.15
CA SER A 315 -36.72 8.85 -2.25
C SER A 315 -36.13 10.05 -3.01
N GLY A 316 -34.92 10.48 -2.64
CA GLY A 316 -34.23 11.60 -3.29
C GLY A 316 -34.67 13.02 -2.89
N CYS A 317 -35.77 13.21 -2.13
CA CYS A 317 -36.27 14.57 -1.81
C CYS A 317 -35.46 15.38 -0.77
N GLY A 318 -34.31 14.87 -0.32
CA GLY A 318 -33.38 15.59 0.56
C GLY A 318 -33.43 15.26 2.05
N LYS A 319 -34.26 14.29 2.50
CA LYS A 319 -34.44 13.93 3.93
C LYS A 319 -33.13 13.71 4.70
N SER A 320 -32.32 12.75 4.25
CA SER A 320 -31.00 12.44 4.83
C SER A 320 -29.97 13.55 4.62
N THR A 321 -30.18 14.43 3.65
CA THR A 321 -29.33 15.62 3.43
C THR A 321 -29.48 16.61 4.58
N CYS A 322 -30.69 16.78 5.12
CA CYS A 322 -30.90 17.59 6.34
C CYS A 322 -30.11 17.06 7.54
N ILE A 323 -30.04 15.73 7.71
CA ILE A 323 -29.21 15.07 8.75
C ILE A 323 -27.71 15.31 8.50
N GLN A 324 -27.24 15.28 7.25
CA GLN A 324 -25.83 15.51 6.92
C GLN A 324 -25.41 16.99 7.07
N LEU A 325 -26.31 17.93 6.79
CA LEU A 325 -26.10 19.36 7.02
C LEU A 325 -26.09 19.73 8.51
N LEU A 326 -26.96 19.12 9.35
CA LEU A 326 -26.91 19.29 10.81
C LEU A 326 -25.67 18.67 11.45
N GLN A 327 -25.09 17.64 10.82
CA GLN A 327 -23.78 17.12 11.16
C GLN A 327 -22.62 18.02 10.67
N ARG A 328 -22.91 19.09 9.92
CA ARG A 328 -21.94 19.94 9.23
C ARG A 328 -20.90 19.13 8.46
N PHE A 329 -21.35 18.11 7.73
CA PHE A 329 -20.53 17.40 6.75
C PHE A 329 -20.34 18.20 5.46
N TYR A 330 -21.30 19.08 5.17
CA TYR A 330 -21.23 20.08 4.11
C TYR A 330 -21.82 21.38 4.66
N ASP A 331 -21.43 22.50 4.07
CA ASP A 331 -22.10 23.78 4.27
C ASP A 331 -23.18 23.99 3.19
N PRO A 332 -24.30 24.67 3.50
CA PRO A 332 -25.29 25.03 2.50
C PRO A 332 -24.73 26.04 1.47
N VAL A 333 -25.18 25.91 0.22
CA VAL A 333 -24.79 26.80 -0.91
C VAL A 333 -25.36 28.20 -0.72
N SER A 334 -26.60 28.29 -0.23
CA SER A 334 -27.19 29.53 0.27
C SER A 334 -28.24 29.24 1.34
N GLY A 335 -28.62 30.27 2.11
CA GLY A 335 -29.38 30.11 3.35
C GLY A 335 -28.49 29.66 4.51
N ASN A 336 -29.09 29.57 5.70
CA ASN A 336 -28.38 29.38 6.95
C ASN A 336 -29.06 28.32 7.83
N ILE A 337 -28.27 27.65 8.66
CA ILE A 337 -28.77 26.66 9.63
C ILE A 337 -28.34 27.16 11.01
N PHE A 338 -29.31 27.41 11.87
CA PHE A 338 -29.08 27.90 13.22
C PHE A 338 -29.36 26.80 14.23
N ILE A 339 -28.53 26.76 15.27
CA ILE A 339 -28.83 26.02 16.50
C ILE A 339 -28.87 27.04 17.65
N ASP A 340 -30.00 27.07 18.34
CA ASP A 340 -30.44 28.15 19.21
C ASP A 340 -30.40 29.52 18.51
N LYS A 341 -29.34 30.31 18.76
CA LYS A 341 -29.13 31.65 18.18
C LYS A 341 -27.86 31.78 17.35
N TYR A 342 -27.09 30.71 17.21
CA TYR A 342 -25.80 30.70 16.53
C TYR A 342 -25.95 30.01 15.18
N ASP A 343 -25.27 30.51 14.13
CA ASP A 343 -25.13 29.75 12.90
C ASP A 343 -24.26 28.51 13.19
N ILE A 344 -24.62 27.37 12.62
CA ILE A 344 -23.85 26.13 12.72
C ILE A 344 -22.39 26.30 12.24
N LYS A 345 -22.14 27.30 11.37
CA LYS A 345 -20.81 27.68 10.88
C LYS A 345 -19.92 28.28 11.97
N ASP A 346 -20.50 28.97 12.94
CA ASP A 346 -19.78 29.66 14.02
C ASP A 346 -19.53 28.76 15.25
N ILE A 347 -20.23 27.62 15.36
CA ILE A 347 -20.08 26.68 16.48
C ILE A 347 -18.81 25.82 16.30
N ASN A 348 -18.09 25.53 17.39
CA ASN A 348 -16.98 24.59 17.39
C ASN A 348 -17.44 23.19 16.95
N LEU A 349 -16.84 22.63 15.89
CA LEU A 349 -17.29 21.37 15.29
C LEU A 349 -17.10 20.16 16.21
N LEU A 350 -15.97 20.06 16.92
CA LEU A 350 -15.73 18.95 17.85
C LEU A 350 -16.66 19.02 19.06
N TRP A 351 -17.02 20.22 19.51
CA TRP A 351 -18.05 20.42 20.54
C TRP A 351 -19.43 20.03 20.02
N LEU A 352 -19.81 20.48 18.82
CA LEU A 352 -21.10 20.17 18.19
C LEU A 352 -21.29 18.66 18.03
N LYS A 353 -20.25 17.96 17.55
CA LYS A 353 -20.27 16.49 17.44
C LYS A 353 -20.51 15.82 18.77
N LYS A 354 -19.94 16.30 19.89
CA LYS A 354 -20.22 15.74 21.23
C LYS A 354 -21.68 15.84 21.65
N LYS A 355 -22.44 16.82 21.11
CA LYS A 355 -23.88 17.03 21.41
C LYS A 355 -24.82 16.24 20.51
N ILE A 356 -24.36 15.82 19.34
CA ILE A 356 -25.14 15.07 18.35
C ILE A 356 -24.81 13.57 18.43
N ALA A 357 -25.84 12.72 18.46
CA ALA A 357 -25.68 11.31 18.12
C ALA A 357 -26.46 10.97 16.85
N VAL A 358 -25.94 10.03 16.07
CA VAL A 358 -26.46 9.67 14.75
C VAL A 358 -26.54 8.17 14.61
N VAL A 359 -27.68 7.67 14.15
CA VAL A 359 -27.87 6.29 13.70
C VAL A 359 -28.17 6.32 12.21
N SER A 360 -27.21 5.86 11.41
CA SER A 360 -27.33 5.75 9.95
C SER A 360 -28.17 4.55 9.51
N GLN A 361 -28.71 4.62 8.29
CA GLN A 361 -29.46 3.54 7.63
C GLN A 361 -28.65 2.24 7.60
N GLU A 362 -27.40 2.31 7.11
CA GLU A 362 -26.42 1.25 7.20
C GLU A 362 -25.40 1.55 8.33
N PRO A 363 -25.49 0.86 9.48
CA PRO A 363 -24.61 1.11 10.62
C PRO A 363 -23.23 0.45 10.44
N ALA A 364 -22.21 1.26 10.19
CA ALA A 364 -20.83 0.76 10.24
C ALA A 364 -20.41 0.40 11.68
N LEU A 365 -19.87 -0.81 11.84
CA LEU A 365 -19.14 -1.28 13.01
C LEU A 365 -17.68 -1.50 12.63
N PHE A 366 -16.78 -1.23 13.57
CA PHE A 366 -15.34 -1.38 13.41
C PHE A 366 -14.88 -2.78 13.86
N ALA A 367 -13.74 -3.25 13.36
CA ALA A 367 -13.12 -4.55 13.61
C ALA A 367 -12.49 -4.68 15.02
N THR A 368 -13.25 -4.26 16.03
CA THR A 368 -12.93 -4.33 17.46
C THR A 368 -14.02 -5.11 18.19
N THR A 369 -13.94 -5.18 19.53
CA THR A 369 -15.00 -5.80 20.34
C THR A 369 -16.31 -5.01 20.26
N ILE A 370 -17.42 -5.65 20.65
CA ILE A 370 -18.73 -4.97 20.80
C ILE A 370 -18.64 -3.86 21.85
N ALA A 371 -17.92 -4.08 22.96
CA ALA A 371 -17.69 -3.07 23.99
C ALA A 371 -17.03 -1.80 23.42
N GLU A 372 -15.93 -1.94 22.67
CA GLU A 372 -15.23 -0.79 22.07
C GLU A 372 -16.07 -0.10 20.99
N ASN A 373 -16.83 -0.86 20.20
CA ASN A 373 -17.78 -0.29 19.24
C ASN A 373 -18.78 0.66 19.92
N ILE A 374 -19.34 0.26 21.07
CA ILE A 374 -20.23 1.13 21.86
C ILE A 374 -19.42 2.28 22.49
N ARG A 375 -18.23 2.00 23.05
CA ARG A 375 -17.34 3.01 23.67
C ARG A 375 -16.95 4.14 22.73
N TYR A 376 -16.88 3.94 21.41
CA TYR A 376 -16.63 5.05 20.47
C TYR A 376 -17.71 6.16 20.51
N GLY A 377 -18.91 5.90 21.03
CA GLY A 377 -19.91 6.94 21.31
C GLY A 377 -19.53 7.86 22.47
N LYS A 378 -18.80 7.35 23.46
CA LYS A 378 -18.30 8.06 24.64
C LYS A 378 -17.04 7.37 25.17
N LEU A 379 -15.86 7.87 24.81
CA LEU A 379 -14.56 7.23 25.10
C LEU A 379 -14.31 6.99 26.61
N SER A 380 -14.92 7.80 27.47
CA SER A 380 -14.84 7.66 28.93
C SER A 380 -15.96 6.80 29.54
N ALA A 381 -16.72 6.05 28.74
CA ALA A 381 -17.81 5.22 29.23
C ALA A 381 -17.27 4.06 30.08
N THR A 382 -17.93 3.81 31.21
CA THR A 382 -17.66 2.62 32.03
C THR A 382 -18.40 1.40 31.43
N GLN A 383 -17.98 0.20 31.83
CA GLN A 383 -18.67 -1.03 31.40
C GLN A 383 -20.16 -1.02 31.77
N ASN A 384 -20.52 -0.48 32.94
CA ASN A 384 -21.91 -0.35 33.36
C ASN A 384 -22.71 0.59 32.43
N GLU A 385 -22.13 1.73 31.99
CA GLU A 385 -22.80 2.62 31.05
C GLU A 385 -22.98 1.98 29.66
N ILE A 386 -22.02 1.17 29.22
CA ILE A 386 -22.10 0.37 27.98
C ILE A 386 -23.23 -0.66 28.08
N GLU A 387 -23.35 -1.36 29.21
CA GLU A 387 -24.41 -2.34 29.45
C GLU A 387 -25.79 -1.71 29.59
N GLU A 388 -25.92 -0.57 30.28
CA GLU A 388 -27.17 0.19 30.35
C GLU A 388 -27.63 0.66 28.96
N ALA A 389 -26.72 1.22 28.15
CA ALA A 389 -27.03 1.64 26.79
C ALA A 389 -27.43 0.45 25.90
N ALA A 390 -26.75 -0.69 26.03
CA ALA A 390 -27.08 -1.92 25.32
C ALA A 390 -28.40 -2.56 25.80
N LYS A 391 -28.77 -2.42 27.08
CA LYS A 391 -30.09 -2.84 27.60
C LYS A 391 -31.20 -1.97 27.00
N LYS A 392 -31.02 -0.64 26.99
CA LYS A 392 -31.95 0.30 26.33
C LYS A 392 -32.10 0.00 24.84
N ALA A 393 -31.02 -0.24 24.11
CA ALA A 393 -31.06 -0.59 22.69
C ALA A 393 -31.52 -2.03 22.38
N ASN A 394 -32.03 -2.77 23.37
CA ASN A 394 -32.42 -4.20 23.26
C ASN A 394 -31.31 -5.11 22.68
N ALA A 395 -30.04 -4.73 22.88
CA ALA A 395 -28.88 -5.47 22.40
C ALA A 395 -28.36 -6.48 23.43
N HIS A 396 -28.49 -6.17 24.72
CA HIS A 396 -27.87 -6.92 25.81
C HIS A 396 -28.15 -8.43 25.79
N LYS A 397 -29.40 -8.85 25.50
CA LYS A 397 -29.80 -10.27 25.46
C LYS A 397 -29.00 -11.07 24.43
N PHE A 398 -28.87 -10.53 23.20
CA PHE A 398 -28.16 -11.24 22.14
C PHE A 398 -26.65 -11.12 22.29
N ILE A 399 -26.14 -10.00 22.84
CA ILE A 399 -24.71 -9.85 23.14
C ILE A 399 -24.29 -10.95 24.11
N LEU A 400 -25.05 -11.18 25.19
CA LEU A 400 -24.76 -12.25 26.16
C LEU A 400 -24.94 -13.68 25.62
N SER A 401 -25.58 -13.88 24.46
CA SER A 401 -25.63 -15.21 23.80
C SER A 401 -24.45 -15.47 22.87
N LEU A 402 -23.58 -14.48 22.63
CA LEU A 402 -22.32 -14.68 21.89
C LEU A 402 -21.25 -15.30 22.81
N PRO A 403 -20.32 -16.13 22.29
CA PRO A 403 -19.34 -16.86 23.11
C PRO A 403 -18.53 -15.99 24.10
N ASP A 404 -18.10 -14.81 23.68
CA ASP A 404 -17.30 -13.87 24.50
C ASP A 404 -18.11 -12.66 24.99
N GLY A 405 -19.43 -12.67 24.82
CA GLY A 405 -20.31 -11.59 25.24
C GLY A 405 -19.94 -10.23 24.62
N TYR A 406 -19.66 -9.25 25.48
CA TYR A 406 -19.21 -7.91 25.08
C TYR A 406 -17.80 -7.87 24.48
N ASN A 407 -16.99 -8.91 24.70
CA ASN A 407 -15.62 -9.01 24.18
C ASN A 407 -15.56 -9.64 22.79
N THR A 408 -16.67 -10.17 22.25
CA THR A 408 -16.71 -10.72 20.89
C THR A 408 -16.27 -9.67 19.88
N VAL A 409 -15.29 -10.02 19.04
CA VAL A 409 -14.78 -9.18 17.96
C VAL A 409 -15.73 -9.27 16.77
N VAL A 410 -16.16 -8.12 16.25
CA VAL A 410 -17.28 -8.06 15.30
C VAL A 410 -16.85 -8.37 13.86
N GLY A 411 -15.54 -8.31 13.57
CA GLY A 411 -14.96 -8.46 12.23
C GLY A 411 -15.13 -7.21 11.36
N GLU A 412 -14.51 -7.22 10.17
CA GLU A 412 -14.59 -6.07 9.24
C GLU A 412 -16.04 -5.77 8.86
N ARG A 413 -16.45 -4.50 9.00
CA ARG A 413 -17.85 -4.02 8.80
C ARG A 413 -18.91 -4.82 9.58
N GLY A 414 -18.48 -5.54 10.61
CA GLY A 414 -19.32 -6.44 11.39
C GLY A 414 -19.85 -7.66 10.64
N ALA A 415 -19.11 -8.23 9.69
CA ALA A 415 -19.58 -9.35 8.84
C ALA A 415 -20.23 -10.53 9.62
N GLN A 416 -19.85 -10.75 10.88
CA GLN A 416 -20.35 -11.82 11.74
C GLN A 416 -21.73 -11.57 12.39
N LEU A 417 -22.34 -10.39 12.18
CA LEU A 417 -23.63 -10.00 12.78
C LEU A 417 -24.71 -9.71 11.73
N SER A 418 -25.96 -10.01 12.06
CA SER A 418 -27.11 -9.65 11.22
C SER A 418 -27.36 -8.15 11.19
N GLY A 419 -28.01 -7.64 10.13
CA GLY A 419 -28.30 -6.20 9.97
C GLY A 419 -28.97 -5.58 11.20
N GLY A 420 -30.01 -6.23 11.73
CA GLY A 420 -30.69 -5.79 12.96
C GLY A 420 -29.83 -5.86 14.23
N GLN A 421 -28.87 -6.78 14.33
CA GLN A 421 -27.89 -6.78 15.43
C GLN A 421 -26.93 -5.58 15.32
N LYS A 422 -26.42 -5.28 14.12
CA LYS A 422 -25.56 -4.10 13.88
C LYS A 422 -26.29 -2.80 14.23
N GLN A 423 -27.57 -2.70 13.84
CA GLN A 423 -28.40 -1.52 14.08
C GLN A 423 -28.64 -1.30 15.59
N ARG A 424 -28.94 -2.36 16.36
CA ARG A 424 -29.02 -2.29 17.83
C ARG A 424 -27.70 -1.87 18.51
N ILE A 425 -26.54 -2.33 18.02
CA ILE A 425 -25.24 -1.88 18.54
C ILE A 425 -24.99 -0.39 18.21
N ALA A 426 -25.34 0.06 17.01
CA ALA A 426 -25.22 1.47 16.63
C ALA A 426 -26.17 2.38 17.44
N ILE A 427 -27.36 1.90 17.81
CA ILE A 427 -28.27 2.59 18.72
C ILE A 427 -27.68 2.65 20.12
N ALA A 428 -27.11 1.57 20.65
CA ALA A 428 -26.40 1.59 21.94
C ALA A 428 -25.23 2.61 21.93
N ARG A 429 -24.45 2.65 20.83
CA ARG A 429 -23.38 3.64 20.59
C ARG A 429 -23.89 5.08 20.55
N ALA A 430 -25.11 5.32 20.04
CA ALA A 430 -25.74 6.64 20.10
C ALA A 430 -26.22 6.99 21.52
N LEU A 431 -26.85 6.04 22.23
CA LEU A 431 -27.43 6.26 23.56
C LEU A 431 -26.39 6.45 24.66
N VAL A 432 -25.24 5.75 24.61
CA VAL A 432 -24.17 5.92 25.61
C VAL A 432 -23.58 7.33 25.62
N ARG A 433 -23.73 8.07 24.50
CA ARG A 433 -23.30 9.47 24.37
C ARG A 433 -24.12 10.45 25.22
N ARG A 434 -25.39 10.11 25.52
CA ARG A 434 -26.41 11.03 26.09
C ARG A 434 -26.48 12.35 25.29
N PRO A 435 -26.90 12.30 24.01
CA PRO A 435 -26.94 13.46 23.12
C PRO A 435 -28.05 14.46 23.51
N GLU A 436 -27.89 15.71 23.10
CA GLU A 436 -28.94 16.73 23.16
C GLU A 436 -29.72 16.84 21.83
N ILE A 437 -29.11 16.38 20.73
CA ILE A 437 -29.72 16.21 19.41
C ILE A 437 -29.52 14.76 18.94
N LEU A 438 -30.62 14.05 18.65
CA LEU A 438 -30.61 12.68 18.14
C LEU A 438 -31.06 12.66 16.68
N LEU A 439 -30.21 12.16 15.78
CA LEU A 439 -30.52 12.04 14.35
C LEU A 439 -30.65 10.56 13.98
N LEU A 440 -31.83 10.17 13.49
CA LEU A 440 -32.15 8.80 13.10
C LEU A 440 -32.45 8.78 11.60
N ASP A 441 -31.54 8.20 10.80
CA ASP A 441 -31.69 8.09 9.35
C ASP A 441 -32.10 6.64 9.03
N GLU A 442 -33.40 6.38 8.92
CA GLU A 442 -33.97 5.04 8.72
C GLU A 442 -33.50 3.97 9.73
N ALA A 443 -33.31 4.37 10.98
CA ALA A 443 -32.70 3.58 12.07
C ALA A 443 -33.42 2.28 12.48
N THR A 444 -34.56 1.94 11.86
CA THR A 444 -35.33 0.70 12.08
C THR A 444 -35.55 -0.12 10.80
N SER A 445 -34.98 0.29 9.66
CA SER A 445 -35.23 -0.32 8.34
C SER A 445 -34.86 -1.80 8.26
N ALA A 446 -33.78 -2.23 8.95
CA ALA A 446 -33.25 -3.59 8.96
C ALA A 446 -33.69 -4.42 10.18
N LEU A 447 -34.69 -3.95 10.94
CA LEU A 447 -35.28 -4.67 12.08
C LEU A 447 -36.56 -5.40 11.68
N ASP A 448 -36.75 -6.58 12.27
CA ASP A 448 -38.04 -7.29 12.31
C ASP A 448 -39.06 -6.49 13.14
N THR A 449 -40.35 -6.69 12.88
CA THR A 449 -41.45 -5.92 13.48
C THR A 449 -41.47 -5.98 15.01
N THR A 450 -41.07 -7.11 15.60
CA THR A 450 -40.97 -7.28 17.05
C THR A 450 -39.80 -6.52 17.66
N SER A 451 -38.60 -6.64 17.10
CA SER A 451 -37.44 -5.84 17.54
C SER A 451 -37.64 -4.34 17.29
N GLU A 452 -38.30 -3.96 16.19
CA GLU A 452 -38.66 -2.56 15.90
C GLU A 452 -39.48 -1.96 17.02
N ALA A 453 -40.57 -2.61 17.45
CA ALA A 453 -41.45 -2.07 18.49
C ALA A 453 -40.73 -1.88 19.84
N GLU A 454 -39.87 -2.84 20.23
CA GLU A 454 -39.07 -2.73 21.46
C GLU A 454 -38.01 -1.62 21.35
N VAL A 455 -37.33 -1.49 20.21
CA VAL A 455 -36.35 -0.42 19.96
C VAL A 455 -37.01 0.96 19.87
N GLN A 456 -38.17 1.07 19.22
CA GLN A 456 -38.93 2.31 19.13
C GLN A 456 -39.39 2.76 20.51
N SER A 457 -39.92 1.85 21.34
CA SER A 457 -40.26 2.14 22.75
C SER A 457 -39.06 2.69 23.54
N ALA A 458 -37.87 2.14 23.32
CA ALA A 458 -36.65 2.66 23.93
C ALA A 458 -36.23 4.05 23.41
N LEU A 459 -36.40 4.35 22.12
CA LEU A 459 -36.14 5.66 21.53
C LEU A 459 -37.19 6.71 21.97
N ASP A 460 -38.46 6.30 22.06
CA ASP A 460 -39.56 7.09 22.60
C ASP A 460 -39.31 7.42 24.09
N SER A 461 -38.69 6.52 24.86
CA SER A 461 -38.30 6.79 26.27
C SER A 461 -37.20 7.85 26.46
N VAL A 462 -36.51 8.25 25.39
CA VAL A 462 -35.50 9.33 25.37
C VAL A 462 -36.03 10.58 24.64
N SER A 463 -37.20 10.48 24.00
CA SER A 463 -37.89 11.61 23.38
C SER A 463 -38.43 12.56 24.46
N GLY A 464 -38.18 13.86 24.30
CA GLY A 464 -38.47 14.88 25.32
C GLY A 464 -37.27 15.26 26.19
N GLU A 465 -36.29 14.37 26.40
CA GLU A 465 -35.00 14.73 27.01
C GLU A 465 -34.05 15.39 25.99
N CYS A 466 -34.16 14.98 24.72
CA CYS A 466 -33.36 15.46 23.59
C CYS A 466 -34.25 15.84 22.39
N THR A 467 -33.69 16.62 21.47
CA THR A 467 -34.37 17.05 20.24
C THR A 467 -34.11 16.01 19.14
N THR A 468 -35.16 15.40 18.60
CA THR A 468 -35.02 14.20 17.76
C THR A 468 -35.50 14.45 16.34
N ILE A 469 -34.69 14.11 15.34
CA ILE A 469 -35.06 14.15 13.93
C ILE A 469 -35.00 12.74 13.37
N ILE A 470 -36.12 12.28 12.83
CA ILE A 470 -36.26 10.93 12.29
C ILE A 470 -36.59 11.00 10.80
N VAL A 471 -35.74 10.43 9.96
CA VAL A 471 -36.11 10.08 8.59
C VAL A 471 -36.70 8.68 8.62
N ALA A 472 -37.99 8.57 8.32
CA ALA A 472 -38.74 7.32 8.46
C ALA A 472 -39.53 6.97 7.20
N HIS A 473 -39.56 5.67 6.89
CA HIS A 473 -40.39 5.09 5.84
C HIS A 473 -41.52 4.19 6.41
N ARG A 474 -41.45 3.79 7.70
CA ARG A 474 -42.46 2.96 8.39
C ARG A 474 -43.47 3.83 9.16
N LEU A 475 -44.76 3.50 9.05
CA LEU A 475 -45.85 4.29 9.63
C LEU A 475 -45.85 4.31 11.17
N SER A 476 -45.42 3.20 11.78
CA SER A 476 -45.16 3.00 13.22
C SER A 476 -44.36 4.16 13.82
N THR A 477 -43.18 4.40 13.26
CA THR A 477 -42.24 5.45 13.69
C THR A 477 -42.78 6.87 13.44
N ILE A 478 -43.54 7.05 12.35
CA ILE A 478 -44.05 8.38 11.94
C ILE A 478 -45.21 8.83 12.84
N ARG A 479 -46.11 7.92 13.22
CA ARG A 479 -47.35 8.24 13.97
C ARG A 479 -47.11 8.85 15.36
N ASN A 480 -46.02 8.46 16.02
CA ASN A 480 -45.68 8.92 17.38
C ASN A 480 -44.92 10.27 17.40
N ALA A 481 -44.51 10.80 16.25
CA ALA A 481 -43.78 12.07 16.20
C ALA A 481 -44.69 13.26 16.60
N ASN A 482 -44.12 14.22 17.34
CA ASN A 482 -44.86 15.44 17.73
C ASN A 482 -45.23 16.27 16.51
N ILE A 483 -44.37 16.28 15.48
CA ILE A 483 -44.61 16.92 14.20
C ILE A 483 -44.09 16.02 13.08
N ILE A 484 -44.89 15.90 12.02
CA ILE A 484 -44.53 15.29 10.75
C ILE A 484 -44.33 16.41 9.73
N VAL A 485 -43.31 16.27 8.88
CA VAL A 485 -42.93 17.23 7.83
C VAL A 485 -42.82 16.48 6.51
N PHE A 486 -43.73 16.77 5.57
CA PHE A 486 -43.67 16.21 4.23
C PHE A 486 -42.75 17.03 3.33
N VAL A 487 -41.74 16.36 2.76
CA VAL A 487 -40.70 16.96 1.93
C VAL A 487 -40.83 16.47 0.49
N LEU A 488 -40.92 17.41 -0.45
CA LEU A 488 -40.98 17.17 -1.90
C LEU A 488 -40.04 18.15 -2.60
N ASP A 489 -39.28 17.68 -3.60
CA ASP A 489 -38.36 18.50 -4.41
C ASP A 489 -37.44 19.46 -3.60
N GLY A 490 -37.00 19.01 -2.42
CA GLY A 490 -36.13 19.79 -1.54
C GLY A 490 -36.83 20.92 -0.77
N ARG A 491 -38.16 20.90 -0.67
CA ARG A 491 -38.99 21.88 0.04
C ARG A 491 -39.95 21.20 1.02
N VAL A 492 -40.33 21.93 2.07
CA VAL A 492 -41.41 21.52 2.99
C VAL A 492 -42.75 21.87 2.35
N MET A 493 -43.58 20.87 2.11
CA MET A 493 -44.93 21.03 1.55
C MET A 493 -46.00 21.09 2.65
N GLU A 494 -45.87 20.21 3.65
CA GLU A 494 -46.86 20.05 4.73
C GLU A 494 -46.15 19.87 6.07
N LYS A 495 -46.76 20.40 7.14
CA LYS A 495 -46.27 20.29 8.52
C LYS A 495 -47.47 20.23 9.47
N GLY A 496 -47.51 19.24 10.34
CA GLY A 496 -48.58 19.08 11.34
C GLY A 496 -48.45 17.80 12.15
N THR A 497 -49.41 17.52 13.03
CA THR A 497 -49.56 16.21 13.69
C THR A 497 -50.15 15.19 12.71
N HIS A 498 -50.05 13.89 13.04
CA HIS A 498 -50.65 12.82 12.24
C HIS A 498 -52.15 13.06 11.97
N SER A 499 -52.92 13.41 13.01
CA SER A 499 -54.36 13.67 12.88
C SER A 499 -54.67 14.90 12.02
N GLU A 500 -53.90 15.98 12.13
CA GLU A 500 -54.06 17.18 11.30
C GLU A 500 -53.80 16.88 9.82
N LEU A 501 -52.71 16.18 9.51
CA LEU A 501 -52.33 15.88 8.13
C LEU A 501 -53.25 14.83 7.47
N MET A 502 -53.77 13.88 8.24
CA MET A 502 -54.79 12.94 7.75
C MET A 502 -56.13 13.64 7.48
N ALA A 503 -56.52 14.61 8.32
CA ALA A 503 -57.72 15.43 8.10
C ALA A 503 -57.58 16.40 6.91
N ALA A 504 -56.36 16.89 6.64
CA ALA A 504 -56.06 17.78 5.53
C ALA A 504 -56.09 17.10 4.14
N GLN A 505 -56.06 15.76 4.08
CA GLN A 505 -56.09 14.96 2.84
C GLN A 505 -55.02 15.35 1.79
N GLY A 506 -53.86 15.78 2.27
CA GLY A 506 -52.75 16.28 1.46
C GLY A 506 -51.76 15.22 0.95
N TYR A 507 -50.54 15.64 0.62
CA TYR A 507 -49.43 14.79 0.23
C TYR A 507 -49.13 13.68 1.25
N TYR A 508 -49.16 14.00 2.55
CA TYR A 508 -48.98 13.01 3.61
C TYR A 508 -50.08 11.95 3.60
N TYR A 509 -51.35 12.36 3.51
CA TYR A 509 -52.48 11.44 3.42
C TYR A 509 -52.36 10.51 2.21
N ASN A 510 -52.04 11.05 1.03
CA ASN A 510 -51.84 10.26 -0.18
C ASN A 510 -50.72 9.22 -0.02
N MET A 511 -49.61 9.58 0.63
CA MET A 511 -48.55 8.62 0.96
C MET A 511 -49.07 7.49 1.87
N VAL A 512 -49.76 7.83 2.97
CA VAL A 512 -50.32 6.86 3.93
C VAL A 512 -51.32 5.92 3.25
N SER A 513 -52.26 6.46 2.49
CA SER A 513 -53.27 5.68 1.75
C SER A 513 -52.65 4.80 0.66
N SER A 514 -51.60 5.27 -0.03
CA SER A 514 -50.89 4.47 -1.04
C SER A 514 -50.12 3.28 -0.45
N GLN A 515 -49.75 3.34 0.83
CA GLN A 515 -49.15 2.21 1.57
C GLN A 515 -50.20 1.16 2.00
N GLY A 516 -51.48 1.34 1.67
CA GLY A 516 -52.54 0.35 1.91
C GLY A 516 -53.03 0.28 3.35
N ILE A 517 -52.67 1.25 4.21
CA ILE A 517 -53.01 1.25 5.63
C ILE A 517 -54.26 2.12 5.86
N THR A 518 -55.42 1.58 5.52
CA THR A 518 -56.73 2.09 5.98
C THR A 518 -57.28 1.17 7.07
N ASP A 519 -57.56 1.72 8.26
CA ASP A 519 -58.14 0.99 9.39
C ASP A 519 -59.37 0.18 8.95
N THR A 520 -59.25 -1.15 8.96
CA THR A 520 -60.38 -2.07 8.78
C THR A 520 -60.25 -3.24 9.74
N THR A 521 -60.98 -3.14 10.85
CA THR A 521 -61.32 -4.27 11.72
C THR A 521 -62.15 -5.31 10.95
N GLU A 522 -61.82 -6.58 11.17
CA GLU A 522 -62.58 -7.79 10.81
C GLU A 522 -62.86 -8.08 9.31
N SER A 523 -62.19 -9.11 8.75
CA SER A 523 -62.79 -10.47 8.65
C SER A 523 -62.07 -11.40 7.65
N LYS A 524 -61.71 -12.60 8.13
CA LYS A 524 -61.60 -13.89 7.42
C LYS A 524 -61.09 -13.93 5.96
N GLY A 525 -59.81 -14.30 5.85
CA GLY A 525 -59.42 -15.61 5.31
C GLY A 525 -59.56 -15.87 3.80
N ARG A 526 -58.42 -15.98 3.12
CA ARG A 526 -58.23 -16.87 1.96
C ARG A 526 -56.89 -17.59 2.05
N LEU A 527 -56.97 -18.91 1.92
CA LEU A 527 -55.85 -19.83 1.83
C LEU A 527 -55.32 -19.79 0.39
N CYS A 528 -54.04 -19.47 0.20
CA CYS A 528 -53.32 -19.69 -1.06
C CYS A 528 -51.98 -20.35 -0.75
N SER A 529 -51.82 -21.57 -1.23
CA SER A 529 -50.56 -22.30 -1.27
C SER A 529 -49.59 -21.67 -2.27
N ALA A 530 -48.39 -21.33 -1.83
CA ALA A 530 -47.24 -21.14 -2.71
C ALA A 530 -46.31 -22.36 -2.56
N VAL A 531 -45.81 -22.86 -3.69
CA VAL A 531 -44.95 -24.04 -3.78
C VAL A 531 -43.51 -23.62 -3.52
N ASN A 532 -42.79 -24.35 -2.65
CA ASN A 532 -41.33 -24.22 -2.58
C ASN A 532 -40.71 -24.78 -3.86
N SER A 533 -39.86 -23.99 -4.49
CA SER A 533 -38.84 -24.46 -5.42
C SER A 533 -37.49 -24.05 -4.85
N ASP A 534 -36.89 -24.95 -4.08
CA ASP A 534 -35.52 -24.81 -3.62
C ASP A 534 -34.58 -25.10 -4.81
N GLU A 535 -33.86 -24.08 -5.28
CA GLU A 535 -32.69 -24.26 -6.14
C GLU A 535 -31.45 -24.00 -5.29
N GLN A 536 -30.62 -25.04 -5.12
CA GLN A 536 -29.33 -24.97 -4.45
C GLN A 536 -28.26 -24.71 -5.52
N ASP A 537 -27.66 -23.52 -5.51
CA ASP A 537 -26.38 -23.31 -6.19
C ASP A 537 -25.26 -23.75 -5.24
N GLU A 538 -24.63 -24.88 -5.57
CA GLU A 538 -23.33 -25.28 -5.00
C GLU A 538 -22.21 -24.59 -5.78
N THR A 539 -21.43 -23.73 -5.12
CA THR A 539 -20.15 -23.23 -5.65
C THR A 539 -18.99 -23.58 -4.73
N GLU A 540 -18.27 -24.61 -5.13
CA GLU A 540 -16.88 -24.97 -4.84
C GLU A 540 -16.12 -24.11 -3.80
N GLU A 541 -16.02 -24.60 -2.56
CA GLU A 541 -14.90 -24.28 -1.67
C GLU A 541 -13.82 -25.37 -1.77
N ALA A 542 -12.67 -25.03 -2.34
CA ALA A 542 -11.49 -25.88 -2.34
C ALA A 542 -10.29 -25.19 -1.67
N THR A 543 -9.52 -25.96 -0.89
CA THR A 543 -8.16 -25.66 -0.39
C THR A 543 -7.95 -24.76 0.85
N VAL A 544 -8.64 -25.02 1.97
CA VAL A 544 -8.04 -24.79 3.31
C VAL A 544 -8.42 -25.90 4.31
N LEU A 545 -7.67 -27.02 4.33
CA LEU A 545 -7.58 -27.95 5.49
C LEU A 545 -6.57 -29.08 5.25
N ALA A 546 -5.28 -28.87 5.57
CA ALA A 546 -4.27 -29.94 5.63
C ALA A 546 -2.97 -29.53 6.35
N ILE A 547 -3.02 -28.88 7.52
CA ILE A 547 -1.85 -28.79 8.42
C ILE A 547 -2.27 -28.95 9.88
N GLU A 548 -2.47 -30.20 10.30
CA GLU A 548 -2.30 -30.55 11.71
C GLU A 548 -1.72 -31.97 11.83
N ASN A 549 -0.75 -32.13 12.73
CA ASN A 549 0.10 -33.30 12.97
C ASN A 549 1.24 -33.54 11.95
N ASP A 550 2.42 -32.99 12.25
CA ASP A 550 3.52 -33.90 12.59
C ASP A 550 4.49 -33.32 13.65
N VAL A 551 4.91 -34.14 14.61
CA VAL A 551 5.71 -33.74 15.78
C VAL A 551 7.09 -34.37 15.71
N GLN A 552 7.96 -33.88 14.81
CA GLN A 552 9.39 -34.21 14.82
C GLN A 552 10.24 -33.28 13.94
N LEU A 553 10.72 -32.13 14.45
CA LEU A 553 11.76 -31.33 13.75
C LEU A 553 12.50 -30.32 14.66
N ARG A 554 13.24 -30.80 15.66
CA ARG A 554 13.97 -29.96 16.64
C ARG A 554 15.38 -29.49 16.19
N SER A 555 15.71 -29.55 14.88
CA SER A 555 17.06 -29.30 14.36
C SER A 555 17.20 -28.18 13.31
N ARG A 556 16.11 -27.50 12.88
CA ARG A 556 16.14 -26.50 11.79
C ARG A 556 15.83 -25.05 12.23
N THR A 557 16.17 -24.69 13.46
CA THR A 557 15.75 -23.43 14.12
C THR A 557 16.13 -22.14 13.37
N ASN A 558 17.27 -22.11 12.68
CA ASN A 558 17.78 -20.86 12.09
C ASN A 558 17.05 -20.42 10.81
N VAL A 559 16.60 -21.35 9.97
CA VAL A 559 15.88 -21.01 8.72
C VAL A 559 14.46 -20.54 9.03
N TYR A 560 13.78 -21.24 9.95
CA TYR A 560 12.46 -20.79 10.42
C TYR A 560 12.53 -19.45 11.15
N CYS A 561 13.60 -19.13 11.88
CA CYS A 561 13.74 -17.82 12.51
C CYS A 561 13.73 -16.68 11.48
N LEU A 562 14.42 -16.85 10.33
CA LEU A 562 14.37 -15.88 9.22
C LEU A 562 12.97 -15.81 8.58
N PHE A 563 12.32 -16.96 8.41
CA PHE A 563 10.97 -17.06 7.84
C PHE A 563 9.92 -16.41 8.74
N PHE A 564 9.95 -16.65 10.06
CA PHE A 564 9.08 -15.98 11.04
C PHE A 564 9.37 -14.48 11.16
N LEU A 565 10.62 -14.03 10.94
CA LEU A 565 10.94 -12.61 10.85
C LEU A 565 10.29 -11.97 9.61
N LEU A 566 10.32 -12.65 8.47
CA LEU A 566 9.63 -12.21 7.25
C LEU A 566 8.10 -12.26 7.39
N LEU A 567 7.54 -13.33 7.96
CA LEU A 567 6.11 -13.47 8.21
C LEU A 567 5.61 -12.41 9.19
N GLY A 568 6.35 -12.16 10.28
CA GLY A 568 6.08 -11.12 11.27
C GLY A 568 6.16 -9.69 10.71
N ILE A 569 6.95 -9.47 9.67
CA ILE A 569 6.98 -8.20 8.92
C ILE A 569 5.72 -8.05 8.07
N ILE A 570 5.24 -9.11 7.41
CA ILE A 570 4.01 -9.08 6.59
C ILE A 570 2.78 -8.85 7.47
N THR A 571 2.66 -9.58 8.59
CA THR A 571 1.54 -9.40 9.54
C THR A 571 1.58 -8.03 10.24
N GLY A 572 2.76 -7.58 10.67
CA GLY A 572 2.92 -6.25 11.28
C GLY A 572 2.63 -5.09 10.32
N LEU A 573 2.92 -5.24 9.02
CA LEU A 573 2.57 -4.23 8.00
C LEU A 573 1.05 -4.18 7.77
N ALA A 574 0.38 -5.34 7.84
CA ALA A 574 -1.07 -5.44 7.62
C ALA A 574 -1.88 -4.76 8.74
N MET A 575 -1.49 -4.92 10.01
CA MET A 575 -2.29 -4.41 11.15
C MET A 575 -2.45 -2.88 11.15
N PHE A 576 -1.37 -2.11 11.08
CA PHE A 576 -1.50 -0.64 11.06
C PHE A 576 -2.21 -0.15 9.80
N LEU A 577 -2.04 -0.86 8.68
CA LEU A 577 -2.70 -0.51 7.42
C LEU A 577 -4.20 -0.74 7.51
N GLN A 578 -4.63 -1.86 8.10
CA GLN A 578 -6.04 -2.19 8.30
C GLN A 578 -6.76 -1.11 9.13
N ILE A 579 -6.14 -0.63 10.22
CA ILE A 579 -6.69 0.48 11.05
C ILE A 579 -6.89 1.76 10.21
N ALA A 580 -5.91 2.10 9.36
CA ALA A 580 -5.99 3.29 8.50
C ALA A 580 -7.05 3.15 7.40
N VAL A 581 -7.08 2.00 6.71
CA VAL A 581 -8.04 1.71 5.64
C VAL A 581 -9.46 1.63 6.19
N GLU A 582 -9.67 0.99 7.35
CA GLU A 582 -10.97 0.90 8.00
C GLU A 582 -11.52 2.29 8.41
N ALA A 583 -10.66 3.15 8.97
CA ALA A 583 -11.04 4.51 9.36
C ALA A 583 -11.46 5.35 8.15
N ILE A 584 -10.78 5.20 7.01
CA ILE A 584 -11.11 5.92 5.77
C ILE A 584 -12.32 5.31 5.05
N ALA A 585 -12.44 3.99 5.00
CA ALA A 585 -13.61 3.31 4.44
C ALA A 585 -14.91 3.67 5.17
N ASN A 586 -14.83 3.92 6.48
CA ASN A 586 -15.97 4.31 7.33
C ASN A 586 -15.91 5.78 7.77
N ILE A 587 -15.26 6.66 6.98
CA ILE A 587 -14.95 8.05 7.40
C ILE A 587 -16.17 8.86 7.84
N ARG A 588 -17.33 8.66 7.21
CA ARG A 588 -18.60 9.31 7.61
C ARG A 588 -19.01 8.92 9.05
N THR A 589 -18.77 7.68 9.48
CA THR A 589 -19.02 7.22 10.86
C THR A 589 -17.95 7.73 11.82
N VAL A 590 -16.67 7.72 11.43
CA VAL A 590 -15.59 8.29 12.25
C VAL A 590 -15.85 9.78 12.52
N ALA A 591 -16.28 10.53 11.50
CA ALA A 591 -16.57 11.97 11.57
C ALA A 591 -17.93 12.33 12.18
N SER A 592 -18.88 11.38 12.35
CA SER A 592 -20.09 11.60 13.16
C SER A 592 -19.81 11.38 14.65
N LEU A 593 -18.94 10.42 14.97
CA LEU A 593 -18.47 10.14 16.32
C LEU A 593 -17.44 11.19 16.78
N GLY A 594 -16.62 11.75 15.89
CA GLY A 594 -15.54 12.68 16.24
C GLY A 594 -14.35 11.95 16.87
N CYS A 595 -14.05 10.73 16.40
CA CYS A 595 -13.04 9.83 16.95
C CYS A 595 -11.78 9.68 16.05
N GLU A 596 -11.55 10.57 15.09
CA GLU A 596 -10.40 10.59 14.19
C GLU A 596 -9.06 10.47 14.95
N ASN A 597 -8.93 11.21 16.04
CA ASN A 597 -7.76 11.20 16.92
C ASN A 597 -7.54 9.86 17.65
N VAL A 598 -8.57 9.01 17.78
CA VAL A 598 -8.45 7.67 18.35
C VAL A 598 -7.82 6.73 17.32
N PHE A 599 -8.35 6.73 16.09
CA PHE A 599 -7.76 5.96 14.98
C PHE A 599 -6.32 6.36 14.70
N LEU A 600 -6.00 7.66 14.73
CA LEU A 600 -4.61 8.14 14.60
C LEU A 600 -3.70 7.64 15.73
N LYS A 601 -4.19 7.55 16.97
CA LYS A 601 -3.42 7.01 18.10
C LYS A 601 -3.24 5.49 18.01
N LEU A 602 -4.28 4.75 17.65
CA LEU A 602 -4.21 3.30 17.43
C LEU A 602 -3.20 2.98 16.31
N TYR A 603 -3.30 3.69 15.19
CA TYR A 603 -2.35 3.61 14.09
C TYR A 603 -0.89 3.86 14.52
N LEU A 604 -0.65 4.91 15.32
CA LEU A 604 0.69 5.24 15.79
C LEU A 604 1.25 4.22 16.78
N ASN A 605 0.40 3.62 17.63
CA ASN A 605 0.82 2.57 18.55
C ASN A 605 1.35 1.34 17.80
N GLU A 606 0.68 0.93 16.72
CA GLU A 606 1.10 -0.19 15.86
C GLU A 606 2.30 0.14 14.94
N LEU A 607 2.44 1.40 14.50
CA LEU A 607 3.57 1.81 13.63
C LEU A 607 4.93 1.87 14.36
N MET A 608 4.93 2.21 15.66
CA MET A 608 6.16 2.35 16.45
C MET A 608 7.00 1.06 16.62
N PRO A 609 6.44 -0.14 16.91
CA PRO A 609 7.22 -1.38 16.95
C PRO A 609 7.77 -1.74 15.56
N TYR A 610 6.98 -1.55 14.49
CA TYR A 610 7.42 -1.78 13.11
C TYR A 610 8.68 -0.97 12.77
N GLN A 611 8.74 0.31 13.18
CA GLN A 611 9.92 1.16 12.94
C GLN A 611 11.21 0.58 13.55
N LYS A 612 11.13 -0.07 14.72
CA LYS A 612 12.29 -0.72 15.36
C LYS A 612 12.78 -1.90 14.54
N VAL A 613 11.86 -2.74 14.06
CA VAL A 613 12.19 -3.90 13.21
C VAL A 613 12.82 -3.46 11.89
N ALA A 614 12.27 -2.41 11.25
CA ALA A 614 12.83 -1.85 10.01
C ALA A 614 14.28 -1.34 10.19
N LYS A 615 14.58 -0.68 11.31
CA LYS A 615 15.94 -0.21 11.65
C LYS A 615 16.92 -1.36 11.87
N THR A 616 16.52 -2.41 12.58
CA THR A 616 17.35 -3.62 12.73
C THR A 616 17.61 -4.31 11.39
N LYS A 617 16.60 -4.38 10.51
CA LYS A 617 16.74 -4.93 9.15
C LYS A 617 17.74 -4.14 8.29
N ALA A 618 17.80 -2.82 8.43
CA ALA A 618 18.77 -1.99 7.72
C ALA A 618 20.23 -2.34 8.08
N HIS A 619 20.52 -2.64 9.36
CA HIS A 619 21.86 -3.10 9.76
C HIS A 619 22.23 -4.44 9.13
N PHE A 620 21.32 -5.43 9.19
CA PHE A 620 21.56 -6.75 8.60
C PHE A 620 21.82 -6.64 7.09
N ARG A 621 20.97 -5.88 6.38
CA ARG A 621 21.10 -5.64 4.93
C ARG A 621 22.42 -4.95 4.58
N GLY A 622 22.82 -3.92 5.33
CA GLY A 622 24.08 -3.22 5.12
C GLY A 622 25.31 -4.12 5.27
N VAL A 623 25.31 -5.05 6.24
CA VAL A 623 26.40 -6.03 6.41
C VAL A 623 26.46 -6.99 5.23
N VAL A 624 25.31 -7.56 4.83
CA VAL A 624 25.23 -8.48 3.69
C VAL A 624 25.67 -7.81 2.39
N LEU A 625 25.25 -6.58 2.12
CA LEU A 625 25.65 -5.83 0.92
C LEU A 625 27.15 -5.51 0.92
N GLY A 626 27.70 -5.10 2.07
CA GLY A 626 29.14 -4.84 2.21
C GLY A 626 29.97 -6.09 1.94
N MET A 627 29.61 -7.22 2.56
CA MET A 627 30.28 -8.52 2.32
C MET A 627 30.21 -8.94 0.86
N ALA A 628 29.01 -8.92 0.26
CA ALA A 628 28.80 -9.32 -1.14
C ALA A 628 29.65 -8.52 -2.14
N ARG A 629 29.78 -7.19 -1.93
CA ARG A 629 30.65 -6.34 -2.77
C ARG A 629 32.14 -6.63 -2.57
N SER A 630 32.57 -6.89 -1.34
CA SER A 630 33.98 -7.16 -1.04
C SER A 630 34.48 -8.54 -1.48
N LEU A 631 33.57 -9.52 -1.67
CA LEU A 631 33.91 -10.91 -1.96
C LEU A 631 34.80 -11.06 -3.21
N LEU A 632 34.48 -10.31 -4.28
CA LEU A 632 35.26 -10.32 -5.51
C LEU A 632 36.68 -9.76 -5.33
N LEU A 633 36.87 -8.75 -4.48
CA LEU A 633 38.19 -8.18 -4.19
C LEU A 633 39.07 -9.16 -3.41
N PHE A 634 38.51 -9.88 -2.44
CA PHE A 634 39.23 -10.93 -1.73
C PHE A 634 39.54 -12.14 -2.63
N ALA A 635 38.59 -12.55 -3.48
CA ALA A 635 38.81 -13.60 -4.46
C ALA A 635 39.92 -13.22 -5.46
N TYR A 636 39.97 -11.97 -5.92
CA TYR A 636 41.02 -11.47 -6.81
C TYR A 636 42.39 -11.45 -6.12
N ALA A 637 42.48 -10.94 -4.89
CA ALA A 637 43.73 -10.96 -4.11
C ALA A 637 44.24 -12.40 -3.86
N ALA A 638 43.35 -13.32 -3.52
CA ALA A 638 43.68 -14.74 -3.32
C ALA A 638 44.12 -15.41 -4.63
N GLY A 639 43.38 -15.20 -5.73
CA GLY A 639 43.68 -15.76 -7.05
C GLY A 639 45.04 -15.30 -7.58
N MET A 640 45.34 -14.00 -7.51
CA MET A 640 46.63 -13.45 -7.93
C MET A 640 47.80 -13.99 -7.10
N THR A 641 47.62 -14.10 -5.78
CA THR A 641 48.64 -14.67 -4.87
C THR A 641 48.88 -16.16 -5.15
N TYR A 642 47.83 -16.93 -5.43
CA TYR A 642 47.91 -18.35 -5.72
C TYR A 642 48.49 -18.63 -7.11
N GLY A 643 48.09 -17.86 -8.14
CA GLY A 643 48.63 -17.97 -9.50
C GLY A 643 50.13 -17.70 -9.56
N VAL A 644 50.61 -16.65 -8.90
CA VAL A 644 52.05 -16.34 -8.81
C VAL A 644 52.81 -17.38 -8.01
N LYS A 645 52.18 -17.98 -7.00
CA LYS A 645 52.77 -19.15 -6.32
C LYS A 645 52.92 -20.35 -7.27
N ILE A 646 51.95 -20.62 -8.14
CA ILE A 646 52.06 -21.68 -9.16
C ILE A 646 53.18 -21.39 -10.16
N ILE A 647 53.25 -20.17 -10.70
CA ILE A 647 54.28 -19.78 -11.69
C ILE A 647 55.69 -20.09 -11.16
N ILE A 648 55.98 -19.72 -9.92
CA ILE A 648 57.33 -19.84 -9.36
C ILE A 648 57.57 -21.22 -8.71
N ASP A 649 56.58 -21.82 -8.05
CA ASP A 649 56.77 -23.12 -7.37
C ASP A 649 56.62 -24.34 -8.31
N LYS A 650 56.10 -24.16 -9.55
CA LYS A 650 55.88 -25.23 -10.54
C LYS A 650 56.42 -24.94 -11.95
N GLU A 651 57.17 -23.85 -12.15
CA GLU A 651 57.73 -23.45 -13.45
C GLU A 651 56.70 -23.35 -14.60
N VAL A 652 55.44 -23.06 -14.28
CA VAL A 652 54.37 -22.92 -15.29
C VAL A 652 54.54 -21.60 -16.02
N GLU A 653 54.57 -21.64 -17.36
CA GLU A 653 54.64 -20.43 -18.17
C GLU A 653 53.51 -19.46 -17.84
N TYR A 654 53.83 -18.16 -17.83
CA TYR A 654 52.83 -17.12 -17.64
C TYR A 654 51.71 -17.17 -18.71
N GLY A 655 52.03 -17.65 -19.92
CA GLY A 655 51.06 -17.97 -20.96
C GLY A 655 49.99 -18.91 -20.43
N ALA A 656 50.36 -20.13 -20.00
CA ALA A 656 49.46 -21.17 -19.50
C ALA A 656 48.57 -20.77 -18.30
N VAL A 657 48.86 -19.67 -17.60
CA VAL A 657 48.00 -19.13 -16.52
C VAL A 657 46.86 -18.23 -17.05
N PHE A 658 46.96 -17.75 -18.30
CA PHE A 658 46.00 -16.84 -18.94
C PHE A 658 45.52 -17.27 -20.34
N ILE A 659 46.26 -18.16 -21.01
CA ILE A 659 46.08 -18.67 -22.38
C ILE A 659 46.53 -20.13 -22.36
N ASP A 660 45.57 -21.05 -22.42
CA ASP A 660 45.82 -22.49 -22.37
C ASP A 660 45.94 -23.04 -23.82
N ASP A 661 47.17 -23.14 -24.33
CA ASP A 661 47.46 -23.60 -25.70
C ASP A 661 48.11 -25.00 -25.76
N ASP A 662 48.44 -25.63 -24.62
CA ASP A 662 49.14 -26.94 -24.54
C ASP A 662 48.48 -27.94 -23.56
N PHE A 663 47.15 -27.88 -23.39
CA PHE A 663 46.39 -28.94 -22.70
C PHE A 663 46.02 -30.06 -23.69
N ASP A 664 46.83 -31.11 -23.75
CA ASP A 664 46.60 -32.28 -24.61
C ASP A 664 45.40 -33.10 -24.10
N PHE A 665 44.26 -33.01 -24.80
CA PHE A 665 42.99 -33.64 -24.43
C PHE A 665 43.00 -35.19 -24.45
N SER A 666 44.09 -35.83 -24.87
CA SER A 666 44.15 -37.29 -25.06
C SER A 666 44.18 -38.12 -23.76
N ASP A 667 44.56 -37.53 -22.61
CA ASP A 667 44.52 -38.23 -21.32
C ASP A 667 43.21 -37.99 -20.52
N THR A 668 42.45 -36.92 -20.82
CA THR A 668 41.18 -36.60 -20.13
C THR A 668 40.02 -37.54 -20.44
N GLU A 669 39.97 -38.18 -21.63
CA GLU A 669 38.89 -39.12 -21.98
C GLU A 669 38.78 -40.32 -21.00
N LYS A 670 39.85 -40.68 -20.28
CA LYS A 670 39.82 -41.78 -19.28
C LYS A 670 39.39 -41.35 -17.88
N GLU A 671 39.60 -40.09 -17.51
CA GLU A 671 39.17 -39.56 -16.20
C GLU A 671 37.75 -38.97 -16.26
N GLU A 672 37.31 -38.46 -17.41
CA GLU A 672 35.92 -38.02 -17.59
C GLU A 672 34.92 -39.20 -17.52
N GLU A 673 35.22 -40.37 -18.13
CA GLU A 673 34.35 -41.55 -17.98
C GLU A 673 34.19 -41.98 -16.51
N THR A 674 35.26 -41.89 -15.69
CA THR A 674 35.21 -42.27 -14.27
C THR A 674 34.52 -41.20 -13.41
N CYS A 675 34.72 -39.90 -13.67
CA CYS A 675 34.02 -38.84 -12.96
C CYS A 675 32.53 -38.77 -13.33
N ILE A 676 32.16 -38.98 -14.60
CA ILE A 676 30.75 -39.01 -15.03
C ILE A 676 30.02 -40.24 -14.47
N GLN A 677 30.66 -41.42 -14.43
CA GLN A 677 30.09 -42.58 -13.72
C GLN A 677 29.92 -42.31 -12.21
N THR A 678 30.92 -41.72 -11.55
CA THR A 678 30.85 -41.43 -10.11
C THR A 678 29.78 -40.38 -9.78
N ALA A 679 29.56 -39.39 -10.68
CA ALA A 679 28.50 -38.41 -10.53
C ALA A 679 27.09 -39.01 -10.73
N LEU A 680 26.91 -39.87 -11.75
CA LEU A 680 25.66 -40.59 -12.01
C LEU A 680 25.30 -41.57 -10.89
N GLU A 681 26.27 -42.22 -10.26
CA GLU A 681 26.01 -43.07 -9.09
C GLU A 681 25.62 -42.27 -7.82
N PHE A 682 26.08 -41.01 -7.69
CA PHE A 682 25.75 -40.16 -6.56
C PHE A 682 24.37 -39.49 -6.67
N GLU A 683 23.86 -39.25 -7.89
CA GLU A 683 22.57 -38.58 -8.11
C GLU A 683 21.35 -39.51 -7.99
N ILE A 684 21.57 -40.83 -7.89
CA ILE A 684 20.50 -41.86 -7.82
C ILE A 684 20.11 -42.25 -6.37
N GLN A 685 20.83 -41.77 -5.34
CA GLN A 685 20.54 -42.12 -3.92
C GLN A 685 19.90 -41.00 -3.08
N THR A 686 18.80 -40.40 -3.55
CA THR A 686 17.83 -39.75 -2.65
C THR A 686 16.38 -40.04 -3.02
N LEU A 687 15.77 -40.98 -2.27
CA LEU A 687 14.35 -41.20 -1.93
C LEU A 687 13.24 -40.98 -3.01
N PRO A 688 12.30 -41.94 -3.15
CA PRO A 688 11.23 -41.83 -4.13
C PRO A 688 10.22 -40.74 -3.74
N ILE A 689 9.83 -39.93 -4.71
CA ILE A 689 8.59 -39.15 -4.68
C ILE A 689 7.61 -39.88 -5.59
N GLU A 690 6.63 -40.56 -4.99
CA GLU A 690 5.49 -41.08 -5.72
C GLU A 690 4.66 -39.90 -6.24
N PHE A 691 4.51 -39.80 -7.56
CA PHE A 691 3.49 -38.97 -8.18
C PHE A 691 2.25 -39.85 -8.37
N GLU A 692 1.19 -39.59 -7.60
CA GLU A 692 -0.13 -40.15 -7.91
C GLU A 692 -0.66 -39.62 -9.25
N ASP A 693 -1.39 -40.49 -9.95
CA ASP A 693 -1.78 -40.31 -11.34
C ASP A 693 -2.72 -39.13 -11.60
N GLY A 694 -2.57 -38.55 -12.79
CA GLY A 694 -3.71 -38.00 -13.53
C GLY A 694 -3.53 -36.61 -14.13
N PHE A 695 -2.94 -36.53 -15.33
CA PHE A 695 -3.61 -35.86 -16.46
C PHE A 695 -2.98 -36.27 -17.80
N ILE A 696 -3.82 -36.75 -18.72
CA ILE A 696 -3.39 -37.28 -20.02
C ILE A 696 -3.17 -36.13 -21.00
N LEU A 697 -1.93 -35.90 -21.42
CA LEU A 697 -1.64 -35.08 -22.60
C LEU A 697 -1.82 -35.93 -23.86
N GLY A 698 -2.98 -35.79 -24.50
CA GLY A 698 -3.22 -36.31 -25.84
C GLY A 698 -2.38 -35.54 -26.86
N GLY A 699 -1.36 -36.17 -27.42
CA GLY A 699 -0.56 -35.59 -28.49
C GLY A 699 -1.20 -35.76 -29.87
N SER A 700 -0.92 -34.82 -30.76
CA SER A 700 -0.77 -35.09 -32.20
C SER A 700 -0.01 -33.97 -32.89
N ASN A 701 1.16 -34.34 -33.44
CA ASN A 701 2.02 -33.65 -34.43
C ASN A 701 2.52 -32.23 -34.11
#